data_AF-A0A9E0VQ76-F1
#
_entry.id   AF-A0A9E0VQ76-F1
#
_cell.length_a   1.000
_cell.length_b   1.000
_cell.length_c   1.000
_cell.angle_alpha   90.00
_cell.angle_beta   90.00
_cell.angle_gamma   90.00
#
_symmetry.space_group_name_H-M   'P 1'
#
loop_
_entity.id
_entity.type
_entity.pdbx_description
1 polymer ?
#
loop_
_entity_poly.entity_id
_entity_poly.type
_entity_poly.pdbx_seq_one_letter_code
_entity_poly.pdbx_strand_id
1 'polypeptide(L)'
;MRILIEEHQYAVSDIRDVIQGIDALENVEGYVSIHYVGYYYNTLLKDCVFILPKVLLKDVNGGELVFGKYKPKDIINLTPDNDILKPDELNFIYKFAVWIYRAIVVYKNDKRNDTDIVYYRHMIQVGKGGRRLSNTYLDILLSLIQWARDNQSFVFTVVKNMHSGLNKINWTRTIGTQTAIVQNGQPIYLNLVNKKRQVNFDEELLVIFYSILKYICDAYGFEANIACQFQLITGGKFNAYMNGLGKRRLLQIKYKYFSDKALELWQLCYAFFDEPLLVYVSTEKKEYLLVKDFYIVFEAIIDELVGDNPLPDGMQKKQDDGKIVDHLFTAQSLIENEDKPTYYIGDSKYYKMGHELGKESIYKQYTYARNVIQWNLDLWGQGKEPQVKLRDDVTEGYNIIPNFFVSGKMDEHFDYTEDGIAQTDRKNKRHRKEHFKNRLFDRDTLLLFHYDVNFLFVLSLYARNNASQKEEWKHKVRNRFRTEIQDWLQNDYDFYAMQAHPDVNGEEYIKRHFKQVLGKVYAPFADGGVFSLALSNSQEEKENNGVLLNELRKSFFISECKLGVQPEEALAPVIAQGYAPSENAPREKNGVLMVMMENYEQKKVNFINNGVIAVALKNTPERQNIMNNLSSVGYILFHTRKDEGQHLLKVIKPCQIMVTDEIDSNIYKNVKTTSLYAVVEFYNIELNASSVHSNKVPYDKGTRYDSQYCILNDLI
;
A
#
# COMPACT_ATOMS: atom_id res chain seq x y z
N MET A 1 -16.48 -0.39 -37.69
CA MET A 1 -15.66 0.28 -36.66
C MET A 1 -14.22 0.30 -37.14
N ARG A 2 -13.49 1.39 -36.88
CA ARG A 2 -12.05 1.49 -37.20
C ARG A 2 -11.20 1.47 -35.93
N ILE A 3 -10.04 0.82 -35.99
CA ILE A 3 -9.08 0.75 -34.87
C ILE A 3 -7.72 1.29 -35.32
N LEU A 4 -7.11 2.10 -34.47
CA LEU A 4 -5.72 2.54 -34.58
C LEU A 4 -5.02 2.26 -33.25
N ILE A 5 -3.69 2.16 -33.26
CA ILE A 5 -2.88 1.98 -32.05
C ILE A 5 -1.99 3.21 -31.86
N GLU A 6 -1.93 3.69 -30.62
CA GLU A 6 -1.03 4.77 -30.17
C GLU A 6 0.43 4.45 -30.48
N GLU A 7 1.19 5.47 -30.91
CA GLU A 7 2.64 5.42 -31.21
C GLU A 7 3.08 4.38 -32.28
N HIS A 8 2.14 3.68 -32.93
CA HIS A 8 2.48 2.82 -34.07
C HIS A 8 2.69 3.66 -35.34
N GLN A 9 3.64 3.24 -36.18
CA GLN A 9 3.95 3.92 -37.43
C GLN A 9 3.08 3.38 -38.57
N TYR A 10 2.09 4.16 -38.98
CA TYR A 10 1.24 3.84 -40.12
C TYR A 10 1.73 4.59 -41.37
N ALA A 11 1.66 3.95 -42.53
CA ALA A 11 1.90 4.64 -43.80
C ALA A 11 0.71 5.57 -44.08
N VAL A 12 0.97 6.80 -44.54
CA VAL A 12 -0.09 7.81 -44.79
C VAL A 12 -1.19 7.24 -45.70
N SER A 13 -0.82 6.46 -46.72
CA SER A 13 -1.75 5.81 -47.65
C SER A 13 -2.83 4.97 -46.97
N ASP A 14 -2.51 4.35 -45.84
CA ASP A 14 -3.34 3.33 -45.19
C ASP A 14 -4.38 3.97 -44.26
N ILE A 15 -4.12 5.18 -43.77
CA ILE A 15 -4.90 5.82 -42.70
C ILE A 15 -5.42 7.22 -43.04
N ARG A 16 -5.08 7.78 -44.21
CA ARG A 16 -5.47 9.14 -44.63
C ARG A 16 -6.96 9.42 -44.47
N ASP A 17 -7.81 8.46 -44.86
CA ASP A 17 -9.26 8.60 -44.79
C ASP A 17 -9.79 8.49 -43.35
N VAL A 18 -9.02 7.84 -42.45
CA VAL A 18 -9.39 7.59 -41.05
C VAL A 18 -9.03 8.79 -40.17
N ILE A 19 -7.85 9.38 -40.34
CA ILE A 19 -7.29 10.46 -39.49
C ILE A 19 -7.82 11.86 -39.79
N GLN A 20 -8.67 12.02 -40.80
CA GLN A 20 -9.13 13.33 -41.25
C GLN A 20 -9.94 14.06 -40.15
N GLY A 21 -9.32 15.06 -39.51
CA GLY A 21 -9.88 15.81 -38.37
C GLY A 21 -9.07 15.75 -37.07
N ILE A 22 -7.97 14.98 -37.04
CA ILE A 22 -6.96 14.96 -35.97
C ILE A 22 -5.65 15.51 -36.55
N ASP A 23 -4.97 16.40 -35.81
CA ASP A 23 -3.63 16.87 -36.19
C ASP A 23 -2.64 15.72 -36.02
N ALA A 24 -2.34 15.02 -37.12
CA ALA A 24 -1.32 13.98 -37.16
C ALA A 24 -0.17 14.49 -38.04
N LEU A 25 1.03 14.59 -37.46
CA LEU A 25 2.21 15.09 -38.17
C LEU A 25 2.84 13.96 -38.99
N GLU A 26 3.09 14.24 -40.26
CA GLU A 26 3.80 13.32 -41.17
C GLU A 26 5.31 13.46 -40.99
N ASN A 27 6.00 12.33 -40.82
CA ASN A 27 7.47 12.30 -40.84
C ASN A 27 7.99 12.36 -42.29
N VAL A 28 9.28 12.71 -42.43
CA VAL A 28 9.98 12.86 -43.73
C VAL A 28 9.87 11.60 -44.62
N GLU A 29 9.69 10.43 -44.01
CA GLU A 29 9.56 9.13 -44.69
C GLU A 29 8.13 8.73 -45.07
N GLY A 30 7.13 9.61 -44.88
CA GLY A 30 5.73 9.35 -45.23
C GLY A 30 4.97 8.44 -44.24
N TYR A 31 5.46 8.36 -43.00
CA TYR A 31 4.79 7.67 -41.89
C TYR A 31 4.18 8.66 -40.90
N VAL A 32 3.08 8.27 -40.27
CA VAL A 32 2.37 9.03 -39.25
C VAL A 32 2.31 8.21 -37.97
N SER A 33 2.60 8.87 -36.85
CA SER A 33 2.42 8.32 -35.51
C SER A 33 1.31 9.09 -34.78
N ILE A 34 0.42 8.36 -34.12
CA ILE A 34 -0.74 8.94 -33.45
C ILE A 34 -0.47 8.92 -31.94
N HIS A 35 -0.46 10.10 -31.33
CA HIS A 35 -0.20 10.29 -29.89
C HIS A 35 -1.49 10.47 -29.08
N TYR A 36 -2.60 9.95 -29.58
CA TYR A 36 -3.90 10.06 -28.97
C TYR A 36 -4.43 8.69 -28.58
N VAL A 37 -5.19 8.61 -27.49
CA VAL A 37 -5.97 7.43 -27.09
C VAL A 37 -7.40 7.86 -26.79
N GLY A 38 -8.36 7.07 -27.25
CA GLY A 38 -9.77 7.31 -26.97
C GLY A 38 -10.68 7.05 -28.17
N TYR A 39 -11.77 7.82 -28.23
CA TYR A 39 -12.87 7.61 -29.15
C TYR A 39 -13.21 8.89 -29.90
N TYR A 40 -13.41 8.77 -31.22
CA TYR A 40 -13.88 9.87 -32.02
C TYR A 40 -14.73 9.40 -33.22
N TYR A 41 -15.73 10.21 -33.60
CA TYR A 41 -16.57 9.94 -34.77
C TYR A 41 -16.08 10.65 -36.04
N ASN A 42 -15.65 9.89 -37.05
CA ASN A 42 -15.26 10.45 -38.33
C ASN A 42 -16.53 10.71 -39.18
N THR A 43 -16.83 11.98 -39.46
CA THR A 43 -18.04 12.37 -40.20
C THR A 43 -18.01 12.03 -41.68
N LEU A 44 -16.83 11.86 -42.27
CA LEU A 44 -16.68 11.53 -43.69
C LEU A 44 -16.88 10.04 -43.90
N LEU A 45 -16.25 9.23 -43.07
CA LEU A 45 -16.44 7.77 -43.06
C LEU A 45 -17.81 7.35 -42.50
N LYS A 46 -18.47 8.25 -41.76
CA LYS A 46 -19.67 7.98 -40.98
C LYS A 46 -19.52 6.79 -40.02
N ASP A 47 -18.30 6.51 -39.57
CA ASP A 47 -17.98 5.40 -38.66
C ASP A 47 -17.14 5.88 -37.46
N CYS A 48 -17.18 5.09 -36.39
CA CYS A 48 -16.42 5.34 -35.17
C CYS A 48 -14.98 4.86 -35.32
N VAL A 49 -14.03 5.68 -34.85
CA VAL A 49 -12.62 5.34 -34.78
C VAL A 49 -12.20 5.28 -33.31
N PHE A 50 -11.63 4.15 -32.91
CA PHE A 50 -11.00 3.98 -31.60
C PHE A 50 -9.49 3.96 -31.77
N ILE A 51 -8.81 4.74 -30.94
CA ILE A 51 -7.37 4.69 -30.84
C ILE A 51 -7.04 4.02 -29.51
N LEU A 52 -6.47 2.82 -29.60
CA LEU A 52 -6.19 1.98 -28.45
C LEU A 52 -4.76 2.21 -27.93
N PRO A 53 -4.53 1.94 -26.63
CA PRO A 53 -3.24 2.19 -26.00
C PRO A 53 -2.15 1.22 -26.52
N LYS A 54 -0.90 1.69 -26.60
CA LYS A 54 0.24 0.92 -27.13
C LYS A 54 0.63 -0.33 -26.33
N VAL A 55 0.12 -0.50 -25.11
CA VAL A 55 0.31 -1.70 -24.27
C VAL A 55 -0.23 -2.98 -24.95
N LEU A 56 -1.12 -2.85 -25.93
CA LEU A 56 -1.60 -3.99 -26.74
C LEU A 56 -0.56 -4.51 -27.75
N LEU A 57 0.51 -3.75 -28.00
CA LEU A 57 1.59 -4.14 -28.90
C LEU A 57 2.60 -5.02 -28.17
N LYS A 58 2.84 -6.19 -28.76
CA LYS A 58 3.91 -7.10 -28.38
C LYS A 58 4.94 -7.13 -29.50
N ASP A 59 6.19 -6.88 -29.17
CA ASP A 59 7.28 -7.07 -30.11
C ASP A 59 7.60 -8.57 -30.21
N VAL A 60 7.40 -9.13 -31.40
CA VAL A 60 7.74 -10.51 -31.71
C VAL A 60 8.62 -10.50 -32.95
N ASN A 61 9.88 -10.91 -32.79
CA ASN A 61 10.87 -10.98 -33.87
C ASN A 61 11.12 -9.64 -34.60
N GLY A 62 11.05 -8.50 -33.89
CA GLY A 62 11.26 -7.16 -34.47
C GLY A 62 10.05 -6.60 -35.21
N GLY A 63 8.88 -7.25 -35.09
CA GLY A 63 7.61 -6.80 -35.62
C GLY A 63 6.61 -6.52 -34.50
N GLU A 64 6.01 -5.33 -34.51
CA GLU A 64 4.95 -4.97 -33.57
C GLU A 64 3.63 -5.63 -33.97
N LEU A 65 3.13 -6.54 -33.12
CA LEU A 65 1.89 -7.28 -33.34
C LEU A 65 0.89 -7.05 -32.21
N VAL A 66 -0.38 -6.88 -32.56
CA VAL A 66 -1.51 -6.85 -31.63
C VAL A 66 -1.85 -8.28 -31.22
N PHE A 67 -2.00 -8.51 -29.91
CA PHE A 67 -2.15 -9.84 -29.30
C PHE A 67 -1.02 -10.83 -29.66
N GLY A 68 0.12 -10.34 -30.17
CA GLY A 68 1.22 -11.17 -30.67
C GLY A 68 0.92 -11.92 -31.97
N LYS A 69 -0.19 -11.62 -32.66
CA LYS A 69 -0.65 -12.37 -33.84
C LYS A 69 -0.88 -11.49 -35.08
N TYR A 70 -1.50 -10.33 -34.89
CA TYR A 70 -2.02 -9.52 -35.98
C TYR A 70 -1.19 -8.26 -36.20
N LYS A 71 -0.93 -7.87 -37.45
CA LYS A 71 -0.30 -6.58 -37.71
C LYS A 71 -1.33 -5.47 -37.49
N PRO A 72 -0.94 -4.32 -36.91
CA PRO A 72 -1.86 -3.19 -36.69
C PRO A 72 -2.57 -2.71 -37.96
N LYS A 73 -1.96 -2.92 -39.15
CA LYS A 73 -2.57 -2.60 -40.45
C LYS A 73 -3.77 -3.48 -40.80
N ASP A 74 -3.75 -4.75 -40.40
CA ASP A 74 -4.78 -5.73 -40.79
C ASP A 74 -6.07 -5.54 -39.97
N ILE A 75 -5.96 -4.92 -38.79
CA ILE A 75 -7.08 -4.69 -37.86
C ILE A 75 -7.72 -3.30 -37.99
N ILE A 76 -7.25 -2.45 -38.91
CA ILE A 76 -7.76 -1.08 -39.07
C ILE A 76 -9.26 -1.08 -39.35
N ASN A 77 -9.74 -2.03 -40.16
CA ASN A 77 -11.14 -2.13 -40.54
C ASN A 77 -11.79 -3.39 -39.97
N LEU A 78 -12.57 -3.22 -38.90
CA LEU A 78 -13.42 -4.27 -38.37
C LEU A 78 -14.83 -4.13 -38.96
N THR A 79 -15.07 -4.90 -40.02
CA THR A 79 -16.40 -5.12 -40.60
C THR A 79 -16.92 -6.50 -40.21
N PRO A 80 -18.26 -6.69 -40.13
CA PRO A 80 -18.85 -7.99 -39.81
C PRO A 80 -18.41 -9.13 -40.74
N ASP A 81 -17.99 -8.80 -41.96
CA ASP A 81 -17.54 -9.75 -42.98
C ASP A 81 -16.03 -10.08 -42.88
N ASN A 82 -15.28 -9.42 -41.98
CA ASN A 82 -13.85 -9.65 -41.78
C ASN A 82 -13.63 -10.65 -40.62
N ASP A 83 -13.53 -11.95 -40.95
CA ASP A 83 -13.23 -13.07 -40.04
C ASP A 83 -11.77 -13.10 -39.50
N ILE A 84 -11.10 -11.94 -39.40
CA ILE A 84 -9.67 -11.88 -39.03
C ILE A 84 -9.48 -12.15 -37.53
N LEU A 85 -10.37 -11.61 -36.69
CA LEU A 85 -10.29 -11.73 -35.24
C LEU A 85 -11.20 -12.85 -34.72
N LYS A 86 -10.75 -13.55 -33.67
CA LYS A 86 -11.63 -14.50 -32.98
C LYS A 86 -12.79 -13.76 -32.28
N PRO A 87 -13.96 -14.39 -32.10
CA PRO A 87 -15.10 -13.77 -31.40
C PRO A 87 -14.74 -13.23 -30.01
N ASP A 88 -13.88 -13.94 -29.27
CA ASP A 88 -13.43 -13.52 -27.93
C ASP A 88 -12.55 -12.26 -27.97
N GLU A 89 -11.62 -12.18 -28.93
CA GLU A 89 -10.73 -11.03 -29.14
C GLU A 89 -11.52 -9.79 -29.60
N LEU A 90 -12.53 -10.00 -30.45
CA LEU A 90 -13.44 -8.95 -30.89
C LEU A 90 -14.29 -8.41 -29.72
N ASN A 91 -14.86 -9.30 -28.91
CA ASN A 91 -15.63 -8.93 -27.72
C ASN A 91 -14.75 -8.18 -26.70
N PHE A 92 -13.51 -8.63 -26.51
CA PHE A 92 -12.52 -7.95 -25.68
C PHE A 92 -12.32 -6.50 -26.14
N ILE A 93 -12.07 -6.25 -27.43
CA ILE A 93 -11.84 -4.89 -27.92
C ILE A 93 -13.05 -3.99 -27.66
N TYR A 94 -14.28 -4.49 -27.90
CA TYR A 94 -15.49 -3.71 -27.67
C TYR A 94 -15.66 -3.32 -26.21
N LYS A 95 -15.42 -4.25 -25.27
CA LYS A 95 -15.49 -3.99 -23.83
C LYS A 95 -14.33 -3.11 -23.36
N PHE A 96 -13.14 -3.32 -23.91
CA PHE A 96 -11.95 -2.55 -23.59
C PHE A 96 -12.09 -1.07 -23.99
N ALA A 97 -12.73 -0.79 -25.13
CA ALA A 97 -13.06 0.57 -25.54
C ALA A 97 -13.95 1.32 -24.52
N VAL A 98 -14.88 0.60 -23.87
CA VAL A 98 -15.70 1.17 -22.78
C VAL A 98 -14.84 1.52 -21.57
N TRP A 99 -13.89 0.66 -21.20
CA TRP A 99 -12.97 0.91 -20.09
C TRP A 99 -12.08 2.12 -20.32
N ILE A 100 -11.53 2.27 -21.52
CA ILE A 100 -10.73 3.45 -21.89
C ILE A 100 -11.59 4.72 -21.82
N TYR A 101 -12.79 4.70 -22.41
CA TYR A 101 -13.71 5.83 -22.31
C TYR A 101 -14.00 6.21 -20.85
N ARG A 102 -14.31 5.22 -19.99
CA ARG A 102 -14.56 5.47 -18.57
C ARG A 102 -13.35 6.02 -17.84
N ALA A 103 -12.17 5.46 -18.05
CA ALA A 103 -10.94 5.93 -17.41
C ALA A 103 -10.67 7.40 -17.77
N ILE A 104 -10.83 7.79 -19.04
CA ILE A 104 -10.68 9.18 -19.46
C ILE A 104 -11.75 10.08 -18.82
N VAL A 105 -13.00 9.63 -18.71
CA VAL A 105 -14.06 10.41 -18.03
C VAL A 105 -13.76 10.60 -16.54
N VAL A 106 -13.28 9.56 -15.85
CA VAL A 106 -12.88 9.66 -14.44
C VAL A 106 -11.70 10.61 -14.29
N TYR A 107 -10.68 10.49 -15.15
CA TYR A 107 -9.52 11.39 -15.17
C TYR A 107 -9.93 12.85 -15.35
N LYS A 108 -10.80 13.13 -16.34
CA LYS A 108 -11.29 14.47 -16.65
C LYS A 108 -12.13 15.08 -15.51
N ASN A 109 -12.90 14.27 -14.79
CA ASN A 109 -13.77 14.75 -13.72
C ASN A 109 -13.00 15.03 -12.41
N ASP A 110 -11.79 14.51 -12.27
CA ASP A 110 -10.94 14.79 -11.14
C ASP A 110 -10.27 16.16 -11.29
N LYS A 111 -10.53 17.05 -10.33
CA LYS A 111 -10.03 18.44 -10.32
C LYS A 111 -8.51 18.55 -10.13
N ARG A 112 -7.84 17.45 -9.75
CA ARG A 112 -6.39 17.41 -9.52
C ARG A 112 -5.60 17.17 -10.82
N ASN A 113 -6.27 16.65 -11.84
CA ASN A 113 -5.63 16.23 -13.08
C ASN A 113 -5.55 17.38 -14.08
N ASP A 114 -4.56 17.29 -14.98
CA ASP A 114 -4.42 18.23 -16.08
C ASP A 114 -5.48 17.94 -17.13
N THR A 115 -6.54 18.75 -17.18
CA THR A 115 -7.61 18.57 -18.17
C THR A 115 -7.21 19.02 -19.57
N ASP A 116 -6.08 19.72 -19.75
CA ASP A 116 -5.67 20.27 -21.04
C ASP A 116 -5.25 19.18 -22.04
N ILE A 117 -4.85 18.01 -21.53
CA ILE A 117 -4.55 16.84 -22.38
C ILE A 117 -5.82 16.16 -22.93
N VAL A 118 -6.99 16.44 -22.33
CA VAL A 118 -8.26 15.82 -22.69
C VAL A 118 -9.00 16.68 -23.71
N TYR A 119 -8.96 16.26 -24.96
CA TYR A 119 -9.73 16.87 -26.04
C TYR A 119 -11.16 16.35 -25.99
N TYR A 120 -12.04 17.21 -25.48
CA TYR A 120 -13.45 16.93 -25.36
C TYR A 120 -14.29 18.01 -26.04
N ARG A 121 -15.13 17.62 -27.00
CA ARG A 121 -16.11 18.54 -27.62
C ARG A 121 -17.53 18.11 -27.27
N HIS A 122 -18.17 18.85 -26.37
CA HIS A 122 -19.62 18.80 -26.16
C HIS A 122 -20.27 19.80 -27.13
N MET A 123 -21.10 19.36 -28.07
CA MET A 123 -22.01 20.28 -28.75
C MET A 123 -23.42 20.10 -28.18
N ILE A 124 -23.93 21.17 -27.57
CA ILE A 124 -25.35 21.32 -27.23
C ILE A 124 -26.07 21.73 -28.52
N GLN A 125 -27.13 20.98 -28.85
CA GLN A 125 -27.80 20.94 -30.14
C GLN A 125 -28.74 22.14 -30.34
N VAL A 126 -28.95 22.55 -31.60
CA VAL A 126 -30.22 23.17 -32.04
C VAL A 126 -30.61 22.52 -33.37
N GLY A 127 -31.52 21.55 -33.32
CA GLY A 127 -32.13 20.95 -34.52
C GLY A 127 -32.55 19.49 -34.34
N LYS A 128 -33.82 19.18 -34.63
CA LYS A 128 -34.32 17.81 -34.81
C LYS A 128 -34.03 17.38 -36.26
N GLY A 129 -33.07 16.47 -36.45
CA GLY A 129 -32.76 15.84 -37.74
C GLY A 129 -31.92 14.57 -37.53
N GLY A 130 -31.98 13.62 -38.48
CA GLY A 130 -31.04 12.48 -38.63
C GLY A 130 -31.09 11.31 -37.62
N ARG A 131 -31.52 10.12 -38.06
CA ARG A 131 -31.23 8.82 -37.39
C ARG A 131 -29.90 8.28 -37.95
N ARG A 132 -28.93 7.95 -37.09
CA ARG A 132 -27.60 7.41 -37.45
C ARG A 132 -27.52 5.92 -37.13
N LEU A 133 -26.64 5.16 -37.77
CA LEU A 133 -26.26 3.81 -37.33
C LEU A 133 -25.24 3.88 -36.18
N SER A 134 -25.59 3.37 -34.99
CA SER A 134 -24.63 3.09 -33.91
C SER A 134 -23.95 1.76 -34.21
N ASN A 135 -22.63 1.80 -34.38
CA ASN A 135 -21.84 0.64 -34.77
C ASN A 135 -21.08 0.01 -33.60
N THR A 136 -21.16 0.58 -32.39
CA THR A 136 -20.26 0.22 -31.29
C THR A 136 -21.01 -0.05 -29.98
N TYR A 137 -20.48 -0.96 -29.18
CA TYR A 137 -21.03 -1.30 -27.86
C TYR A 137 -21.06 -0.08 -26.93
N LEU A 138 -20.02 0.76 -26.95
CA LEU A 138 -19.99 2.02 -26.20
C LEU A 138 -21.17 2.94 -26.55
N ASP A 139 -21.46 3.11 -27.84
CA ASP A 139 -22.59 3.95 -28.28
C ASP A 139 -23.92 3.42 -27.76
N ILE A 140 -24.12 2.09 -27.71
CA ILE A 140 -25.32 1.45 -27.14
C ILE A 140 -25.45 1.77 -25.66
N LEU A 141 -24.37 1.63 -24.89
CA LEU A 141 -24.35 1.93 -23.46
C LEU A 141 -24.68 3.41 -23.18
N LEU A 142 -24.04 4.32 -23.90
CA LEU A 142 -24.28 5.76 -23.78
C LEU A 142 -25.72 6.12 -24.17
N SER A 143 -26.27 5.47 -25.20
CA SER A 143 -27.65 5.68 -25.63
C SER A 143 -28.66 5.21 -24.58
N LEU A 144 -28.43 4.07 -23.92
CA LEU A 144 -29.27 3.59 -22.83
C LEU A 144 -29.28 4.57 -21.64
N ILE A 145 -28.10 5.08 -21.27
CA ILE A 145 -27.97 6.07 -20.18
C ILE A 145 -28.64 7.39 -20.57
N GLN A 146 -28.42 7.87 -21.79
CA GLN A 146 -29.05 9.11 -22.27
C GLN A 146 -30.58 8.95 -22.33
N TRP A 147 -31.08 7.82 -22.83
CA TRP A 147 -32.52 7.55 -22.87
C TRP A 147 -33.13 7.58 -21.46
N ALA A 148 -32.44 7.02 -20.45
CA ALA A 148 -32.87 7.07 -19.05
C ALA A 148 -33.01 8.49 -18.51
N ARG A 149 -32.11 9.40 -18.92
CA ARG A 149 -32.12 10.81 -18.53
C ARG A 149 -33.22 11.59 -19.25
N ASP A 150 -33.34 11.40 -20.56
CA ASP A 150 -34.25 12.18 -21.42
C ASP A 150 -35.73 11.75 -21.25
N ASN A 151 -35.99 10.49 -20.85
CA ASN A 151 -37.33 9.89 -20.84
C ASN A 151 -37.90 9.59 -19.44
N GLN A 152 -37.41 10.24 -18.38
CA GLN A 152 -37.94 10.03 -17.03
C GLN A 152 -39.45 10.27 -16.93
N SER A 153 -39.97 11.32 -17.56
CA SER A 153 -41.41 11.66 -17.57
C SER A 153 -42.26 10.56 -18.20
N PHE A 154 -41.74 9.89 -19.24
CA PHE A 154 -42.40 8.76 -19.87
C PHE A 154 -42.48 7.57 -18.92
N VAL A 155 -41.37 7.22 -18.24
CA VAL A 155 -41.36 6.13 -17.26
C VAL A 155 -42.36 6.40 -16.13
N PHE A 156 -42.36 7.62 -15.56
CA PHE A 156 -43.33 7.98 -14.52
C PHE A 156 -44.78 7.91 -15.01
N THR A 157 -45.03 8.23 -16.27
CA THR A 157 -46.38 8.11 -16.87
C THR A 157 -46.79 6.63 -16.98
N VAL A 158 -45.89 5.75 -17.40
CA VAL A 158 -46.14 4.30 -17.46
C VAL A 158 -46.40 3.75 -16.06
N VAL A 159 -45.57 4.07 -15.08
CA VAL A 159 -45.74 3.68 -13.66
C VAL A 159 -47.06 4.22 -13.09
N LYS A 160 -47.39 5.49 -13.33
CA LYS A 160 -48.66 6.08 -12.92
C LYS A 160 -49.85 5.34 -13.54
N ASN A 161 -49.78 5.02 -14.83
CA ASN A 161 -50.82 4.27 -15.53
C ASN A 161 -50.98 2.84 -14.99
N MET A 162 -49.88 2.21 -14.57
CA MET A 162 -49.91 0.90 -13.89
C MET A 162 -50.66 0.96 -12.57
N HIS A 163 -50.35 1.95 -11.73
CA HIS A 163 -50.97 2.08 -10.41
C HIS A 163 -52.39 2.66 -10.47
N SER A 164 -52.79 3.33 -11.55
CA SER A 164 -54.17 3.80 -11.75
C SER A 164 -55.18 2.68 -12.09
N GLY A 165 -54.72 1.44 -12.26
CA GLY A 165 -55.45 0.35 -12.92
C GLY A 165 -56.35 -0.55 -12.07
N LEU A 166 -56.66 -0.22 -10.81
CA LEU A 166 -57.58 -1.02 -9.98
C LEU A 166 -59.06 -0.53 -10.02
N ASN A 167 -59.44 0.26 -11.02
CA ASN A 167 -60.71 0.99 -10.96
C ASN A 167 -61.90 0.28 -11.64
N LYS A 168 -61.69 -0.81 -12.40
CA LYS A 168 -62.79 -1.51 -13.09
C LYS A 168 -63.17 -2.81 -12.38
N ILE A 169 -64.14 -2.68 -11.50
CA ILE A 169 -64.74 -3.78 -10.73
C ILE A 169 -65.43 -4.76 -11.68
N ASN A 170 -65.17 -6.06 -11.53
CA ASN A 170 -65.96 -7.10 -12.16
C ASN A 170 -67.16 -7.40 -11.27
N TRP A 171 -68.27 -6.67 -11.48
CA TRP A 171 -69.48 -6.83 -10.67
C TRP A 171 -70.01 -8.25 -10.67
N THR A 172 -70.03 -8.94 -11.82
CA THR A 172 -70.50 -10.33 -11.91
C THR A 172 -69.71 -11.27 -11.02
N ARG A 173 -68.38 -11.14 -11.01
CA ARG A 173 -67.50 -11.98 -10.17
C ARG A 173 -67.55 -11.56 -8.70
N THR A 174 -67.68 -10.26 -8.42
CA THR A 174 -67.78 -9.72 -7.06
C THR A 174 -69.07 -10.19 -6.39
N ILE A 175 -70.21 -10.05 -7.06
CA ILE A 175 -71.52 -10.52 -6.59
C ILE A 175 -71.52 -12.04 -6.37
N GLY A 176 -70.89 -12.81 -7.27
CA GLY A 176 -70.86 -14.27 -7.20
C GLY A 176 -69.87 -14.87 -6.20
N THR A 177 -68.91 -14.10 -5.66
CA THR A 177 -67.86 -14.64 -4.77
C THR A 177 -67.80 -13.97 -3.40
N GLN A 178 -68.38 -12.78 -3.24
CA GLN A 178 -68.33 -12.00 -2.01
C GLN A 178 -69.74 -11.85 -1.45
N THR A 179 -69.87 -11.95 -0.13
CA THR A 179 -71.13 -11.72 0.56
C THR A 179 -71.39 -10.21 0.68
N ALA A 180 -72.55 -9.76 0.21
CA ALA A 180 -72.96 -8.37 0.38
C ALA A 180 -73.52 -8.14 1.78
N ILE A 181 -73.19 -6.99 2.35
CA ILE A 181 -73.84 -6.46 3.55
C ILE A 181 -74.97 -5.54 3.07
N VAL A 182 -76.21 -5.86 3.41
CA VAL A 182 -77.36 -5.05 2.98
C VAL A 182 -77.67 -4.01 4.06
N GLN A 183 -77.56 -2.73 3.72
CA GLN A 183 -77.91 -1.62 4.59
C GLN A 183 -78.86 -0.69 3.83
N ASN A 184 -80.01 -0.32 4.42
CA ASN A 184 -81.03 0.53 3.81
C ASN A 184 -81.52 0.07 2.43
N GLY A 185 -81.64 -1.25 2.23
CA GLY A 185 -82.08 -1.82 0.95
C GLY A 185 -81.04 -1.78 -0.17
N GLN A 186 -79.80 -1.36 0.11
CA GLN A 186 -78.69 -1.34 -0.84
C GLN A 186 -77.62 -2.37 -0.45
N PRO A 187 -77.16 -3.24 -1.37
CA PRO A 187 -76.07 -4.16 -1.12
C PRO A 187 -74.71 -3.44 -1.18
N ILE A 188 -73.93 -3.54 -0.11
CA ILE A 188 -72.57 -3.00 0.00
C ILE A 188 -71.58 -4.17 -0.01
N TYR A 189 -70.62 -4.13 -0.93
CA TYR A 189 -69.54 -5.10 -1.03
C TYR A 189 -68.24 -4.50 -0.50
N LEU A 190 -67.67 -5.07 0.56
CA LEU A 190 -66.42 -4.57 1.17
C LEU A 190 -65.17 -4.93 0.34
N ASN A 191 -65.16 -6.13 -0.25
CA ASN A 191 -64.03 -6.64 -1.03
C ASN A 191 -64.42 -6.73 -2.50
N LEU A 192 -63.89 -5.84 -3.34
CA LEU A 192 -64.25 -5.76 -4.76
C LEU A 192 -63.29 -6.62 -5.61
N VAL A 193 -63.83 -7.46 -6.49
CA VAL A 193 -63.01 -8.27 -7.41
C VAL A 193 -62.76 -7.46 -8.69
N ASN A 194 -61.59 -6.84 -8.79
CA ASN A 194 -61.19 -6.06 -9.95
C ASN A 194 -60.78 -6.93 -11.14
N LYS A 195 -61.04 -6.45 -12.37
CA LYS A 195 -60.43 -7.05 -13.56
C LYS A 195 -58.93 -6.76 -13.53
N LYS A 196 -58.09 -7.77 -13.29
CA LYS A 196 -56.65 -7.64 -13.52
C LYS A 196 -56.43 -7.34 -15.00
N ARG A 197 -55.68 -6.28 -15.31
CA ARG A 197 -55.20 -6.06 -16.68
C ARG A 197 -54.28 -7.23 -17.05
N GLN A 198 -54.33 -7.60 -18.33
CA GLN A 198 -53.41 -8.53 -19.00
C GLN A 198 -51.95 -8.21 -18.65
N VAL A 199 -51.05 -9.21 -18.68
CA VAL A 199 -49.59 -9.09 -18.44
C VAL A 199 -49.07 -7.79 -19.04
N ASN A 200 -48.52 -6.91 -18.20
CA ASN A 200 -48.08 -5.59 -18.63
C ASN A 200 -46.69 -5.68 -19.27
N PHE A 201 -46.65 -5.80 -20.59
CA PHE A 201 -45.39 -5.91 -21.34
C PHE A 201 -44.51 -4.65 -21.20
N ASP A 202 -45.10 -3.48 -20.91
CA ASP A 202 -44.36 -2.23 -20.66
C ASP A 202 -43.57 -2.31 -19.35
N GLU A 203 -44.16 -2.90 -18.30
CA GLU A 203 -43.47 -3.15 -17.02
C GLU A 203 -42.32 -4.13 -17.21
N GLU A 204 -42.54 -5.21 -17.96
CA GLU A 204 -41.51 -6.19 -18.26
C GLU A 204 -40.33 -5.57 -19.04
N LEU A 205 -40.59 -4.69 -20.01
CA LEU A 205 -39.54 -3.97 -20.73
C LEU A 205 -38.76 -3.04 -19.80
N LEU A 206 -39.45 -2.30 -18.92
CA LEU A 206 -38.81 -1.41 -17.96
C LEU A 206 -37.96 -2.20 -16.94
N VAL A 207 -38.43 -3.37 -16.49
CA VAL A 207 -37.64 -4.25 -15.62
C VAL A 207 -36.36 -4.70 -16.33
N ILE A 208 -36.44 -5.14 -17.59
CA ILE A 208 -35.25 -5.52 -18.38
C ILE A 208 -34.31 -4.32 -18.53
N PHE A 209 -34.85 -3.16 -18.91
CA PHE A 209 -34.07 -1.93 -19.10
C PHE A 209 -33.34 -1.48 -17.83
N TYR A 210 -34.04 -1.38 -16.70
CA TYR A 210 -33.42 -0.98 -15.44
C TYR A 210 -32.47 -2.06 -14.90
N SER A 211 -32.66 -3.33 -15.25
CA SER A 211 -31.70 -4.39 -14.96
C SER A 211 -30.41 -4.22 -15.77
N ILE A 212 -30.53 -3.84 -17.05
CA ILE A 212 -29.36 -3.49 -17.89
C ILE A 212 -28.65 -2.27 -17.32
N LEU A 213 -29.37 -1.19 -16.98
CA LEU A 213 -28.76 0.00 -16.38
C LEU A 213 -28.03 -0.33 -15.09
N LYS A 214 -28.62 -1.16 -14.22
CA LYS A 214 -27.96 -1.63 -13.00
C LYS A 214 -26.69 -2.41 -13.32
N TYR A 215 -26.74 -3.33 -14.29
CA TYR A 215 -25.53 -4.02 -14.75
C TYR A 215 -24.46 -3.05 -15.24
N ILE A 216 -24.83 -2.02 -16.01
CA ILE A 216 -23.87 -1.01 -16.51
C ILE A 216 -23.24 -0.21 -15.36
N CYS A 217 -24.02 0.11 -14.33
CA CYS A 217 -23.53 0.77 -13.11
C CYS A 217 -22.56 -0.15 -12.35
N ASP A 218 -22.97 -1.38 -12.07
CA ASP A 218 -22.20 -2.34 -11.27
C ASP A 218 -20.93 -2.81 -12.00
N ALA A 219 -21.02 -3.05 -13.32
CA ALA A 219 -19.91 -3.56 -14.12
C ALA A 219 -18.89 -2.47 -14.49
N TYR A 220 -19.34 -1.32 -15.00
CA TYR A 220 -18.49 -0.27 -15.59
C TYR A 220 -18.47 1.05 -14.80
N GLY A 221 -19.22 1.16 -13.70
CA GLY A 221 -19.22 2.33 -12.82
C GLY A 221 -19.89 3.57 -13.40
N PHE A 222 -20.80 3.46 -14.37
CA PHE A 222 -21.54 4.63 -14.88
C PHE A 222 -22.58 5.13 -13.86
N GLU A 223 -22.82 6.44 -13.85
CA GLU A 223 -23.90 7.05 -13.07
C GLU A 223 -25.22 7.01 -13.85
N ALA A 224 -26.14 6.14 -13.42
CA ALA A 224 -27.51 6.08 -13.93
C ALA A 224 -28.54 6.28 -12.81
N ASN A 225 -29.51 7.18 -13.05
CA ASN A 225 -30.64 7.38 -12.16
C ASN A 225 -31.68 6.26 -12.36
N ILE A 226 -31.73 5.31 -11.43
CA ILE A 226 -32.78 4.29 -11.37
C ILE A 226 -33.98 4.91 -10.64
N ALA A 227 -34.84 5.60 -11.40
CA ALA A 227 -35.92 6.43 -10.86
C ALA A 227 -37.09 5.65 -10.22
N CYS A 228 -37.08 4.31 -10.22
CA CYS A 228 -38.21 3.48 -9.79
C CYS A 228 -37.75 2.19 -9.11
N GLN A 229 -38.41 1.80 -8.00
CA GLN A 229 -38.14 0.56 -7.24
C GLN A 229 -38.74 -0.68 -7.92
N PHE A 230 -38.30 -0.99 -9.14
CA PHE A 230 -38.67 -2.26 -9.79
C PHE A 230 -37.94 -3.44 -9.14
N GLN A 231 -38.54 -4.63 -9.17
CA GLN A 231 -37.84 -5.88 -8.85
C GLN A 231 -36.88 -6.22 -10.00
N LEU A 232 -35.65 -5.72 -9.91
CA LEU A 232 -34.63 -5.90 -10.94
C LEU A 232 -34.12 -7.34 -11.00
N ILE A 233 -33.74 -7.76 -12.20
CA ILE A 233 -33.11 -9.05 -12.45
C ILE A 233 -31.63 -8.89 -12.15
N THR A 234 -31.15 -9.53 -11.08
CA THR A 234 -29.75 -9.42 -10.63
C THR A 234 -29.09 -10.78 -10.46
N GLY A 235 -27.76 -10.80 -10.42
CA GLY A 235 -26.95 -11.99 -10.16
C GLY A 235 -27.09 -13.08 -11.23
N GLY A 236 -27.15 -14.35 -10.81
CA GLY A 236 -27.18 -15.50 -11.73
C GLY A 236 -28.36 -15.48 -12.72
N LYS A 237 -29.49 -14.86 -12.35
CA LYS A 237 -30.62 -14.67 -13.29
C LYS A 237 -30.26 -13.73 -14.43
N PHE A 238 -29.52 -12.65 -14.16
CA PHE A 238 -29.09 -11.73 -15.21
C PHE A 238 -28.01 -12.35 -16.11
N ASN A 239 -27.13 -13.19 -15.56
CA ASN A 239 -26.16 -13.96 -16.36
C ASN A 239 -26.86 -14.86 -17.37
N ALA A 240 -27.99 -15.49 -17.00
CA ALA A 240 -28.80 -16.24 -17.95
C ALA A 240 -29.41 -15.36 -19.05
N TYR A 241 -29.78 -14.10 -18.72
CA TYR A 241 -30.23 -13.11 -19.72
C TYR A 241 -29.12 -12.74 -20.71
N MET A 242 -27.88 -12.55 -20.23
CA MET A 242 -26.70 -12.32 -21.08
C MET A 242 -26.42 -13.53 -21.98
N ASN A 243 -26.59 -14.76 -21.49
CA ASN A 243 -26.37 -16.00 -22.24
C ASN A 243 -27.52 -16.34 -23.23
N GLY A 244 -28.23 -15.32 -23.75
CA GLY A 244 -29.22 -15.45 -24.83
C GLY A 244 -30.69 -15.51 -24.40
N LEU A 245 -30.99 -15.63 -23.10
CA LEU A 245 -32.40 -15.59 -22.63
C LEU A 245 -33.00 -14.18 -22.81
N GLY A 246 -32.20 -13.12 -22.67
CA GLY A 246 -32.64 -11.74 -22.90
C GLY A 246 -33.11 -11.52 -24.34
N LYS A 247 -32.33 -11.98 -25.32
CA LYS A 247 -32.69 -11.93 -26.74
C LYS A 247 -34.00 -12.65 -27.04
N ARG A 248 -34.15 -13.88 -26.54
CA ARG A 248 -35.39 -14.68 -26.72
C ARG A 248 -36.59 -13.97 -26.09
N ARG A 249 -36.41 -13.41 -24.89
CA ARG A 249 -37.50 -12.73 -24.18
C ARG A 249 -37.92 -11.44 -24.88
N LEU A 250 -36.97 -10.63 -25.33
CA LEU A 250 -37.23 -9.42 -26.10
C LEU A 250 -37.97 -9.72 -27.42
N LEU A 251 -37.62 -10.81 -28.13
CA LEU A 251 -38.36 -11.21 -29.33
C LEU A 251 -39.83 -11.59 -29.05
N GLN A 252 -40.12 -12.19 -27.88
CA GLN A 252 -41.50 -12.53 -27.48
C GLN A 252 -42.40 -11.32 -27.20
N ILE A 253 -41.79 -10.15 -26.97
CA ILE A 253 -42.49 -8.92 -26.58
C ILE A 253 -42.47 -7.83 -27.68
N LYS A 254 -41.64 -7.98 -28.73
CA LYS A 254 -41.39 -7.01 -29.83
C LYS A 254 -42.62 -6.31 -30.44
N TYR A 255 -43.78 -6.97 -30.49
CA TYR A 255 -45.00 -6.45 -31.13
C TYR A 255 -46.16 -6.17 -30.18
N LYS A 256 -45.89 -6.06 -28.87
CA LYS A 256 -46.92 -5.85 -27.85
C LYS A 256 -46.96 -4.42 -27.32
N TYR A 257 -46.12 -3.55 -27.89
CA TYR A 257 -45.94 -2.15 -27.50
C TYR A 257 -46.70 -1.22 -28.45
N PHE A 258 -47.38 -0.23 -27.89
CA PHE A 258 -48.19 0.74 -28.67
C PHE A 258 -47.54 2.14 -28.75
N SER A 259 -46.42 2.38 -28.05
CA SER A 259 -45.74 3.67 -28.04
C SER A 259 -44.39 3.63 -28.77
N ASP A 260 -44.12 4.65 -29.58
CA ASP A 260 -42.85 4.78 -30.32
C ASP A 260 -41.64 4.79 -29.37
N LYS A 261 -41.77 5.39 -28.18
CA LYS A 261 -40.73 5.39 -27.15
C LYS A 261 -40.43 4.01 -26.59
N ALA A 262 -41.45 3.16 -26.43
CA ALA A 262 -41.23 1.77 -25.99
C ALA A 262 -40.57 0.92 -27.08
N LEU A 263 -40.88 1.17 -28.36
CA LEU A 263 -40.20 0.52 -29.49
C LEU A 263 -38.73 0.92 -29.58
N GLU A 264 -38.42 2.22 -29.39
CA GLU A 264 -37.05 2.72 -29.30
C GLU A 264 -36.29 2.07 -28.13
N LEU A 265 -36.89 2.02 -26.94
CA LEU A 265 -36.31 1.34 -25.77
C LEU A 265 -36.06 -0.15 -26.04
N TRP A 266 -37.03 -0.83 -26.67
CA TRP A 266 -36.89 -2.24 -27.04
C TRP A 266 -35.71 -2.46 -27.97
N GLN A 267 -35.51 -1.58 -28.96
CA GLN A 267 -34.37 -1.65 -29.89
C GLN A 267 -33.04 -1.51 -29.15
N LEU A 268 -32.92 -0.54 -28.23
CA LEU A 268 -31.72 -0.34 -27.43
C LEU A 268 -31.43 -1.54 -26.51
N CYS A 269 -32.45 -2.06 -25.81
CA CYS A 269 -32.31 -3.25 -24.96
C CYS A 269 -31.95 -4.50 -25.78
N TYR A 270 -32.50 -4.63 -26.99
CA TYR A 270 -32.17 -5.73 -27.88
C TYR A 270 -30.73 -5.64 -28.38
N ALA A 271 -30.27 -4.45 -28.77
CA ALA A 271 -28.89 -4.18 -29.17
C ALA A 271 -27.88 -4.58 -28.09
N PHE A 272 -28.23 -4.33 -26.83
CA PHE A 272 -27.36 -4.67 -25.70
C PHE A 272 -27.15 -6.19 -25.56
N PHE A 273 -28.19 -7.00 -25.76
CA PHE A 273 -28.09 -8.47 -25.68
C PHE A 273 -27.64 -9.13 -26.99
N ASP A 274 -27.83 -8.45 -28.11
CA ASP A 274 -27.38 -8.90 -29.43
C ASP A 274 -26.08 -8.17 -29.76
N GLU A 275 -24.99 -8.59 -29.10
CA GLU A 275 -23.63 -8.02 -29.22
C GLU A 275 -23.15 -7.70 -30.66
N PRO A 276 -23.67 -8.32 -31.77
CA PRO A 276 -23.25 -7.96 -33.13
C PRO A 276 -24.26 -7.13 -33.97
N LEU A 277 -25.43 -6.72 -33.48
CA LEU A 277 -26.45 -6.12 -34.35
C LEU A 277 -26.43 -4.58 -34.40
N LEU A 278 -26.20 -4.07 -35.61
CA LEU A 278 -26.27 -2.69 -36.05
C LEU A 278 -27.64 -2.04 -35.71
N VAL A 279 -27.67 -1.04 -34.82
CA VAL A 279 -28.89 -0.30 -34.47
C VAL A 279 -28.83 1.12 -35.00
N TYR A 280 -29.98 1.65 -35.43
CA TYR A 280 -30.08 3.06 -35.79
C TYR A 280 -30.40 3.90 -34.55
N VAL A 281 -29.42 4.62 -34.01
CA VAL A 281 -29.57 5.59 -32.92
C VAL A 281 -29.56 7.02 -33.47
N SER A 282 -30.47 7.87 -33.02
CA SER A 282 -30.46 9.30 -33.36
C SER A 282 -29.42 10.05 -32.52
N THR A 283 -28.19 10.15 -33.01
CA THR A 283 -27.15 11.00 -32.44
C THR A 283 -26.37 11.71 -33.55
N GLU A 284 -26.78 12.94 -33.88
CA GLU A 284 -26.03 13.87 -34.74
C GLU A 284 -24.84 14.54 -34.02
N LYS A 285 -24.36 13.98 -32.90
CA LYS A 285 -23.30 14.59 -32.08
C LYS A 285 -21.93 14.16 -32.60
N LYS A 286 -21.08 15.14 -32.94
CA LYS A 286 -19.62 14.93 -33.07
C LYS A 286 -19.03 14.80 -31.66
N GLU A 287 -19.16 13.63 -31.05
CA GLU A 287 -18.51 13.35 -29.76
C GLU A 287 -17.09 12.88 -30.01
N TYR A 288 -16.15 13.64 -29.43
CA TYR A 288 -14.72 13.33 -29.40
C TYR A 288 -14.31 13.30 -27.93
N LEU A 289 -13.75 12.18 -27.49
CA LEU A 289 -13.07 12.06 -26.21
C LEU A 289 -11.72 11.42 -26.49
N LEU A 290 -10.71 12.28 -26.66
CA LEU A 290 -9.34 11.89 -26.94
C LEU A 290 -8.44 12.44 -25.85
N VAL A 291 -7.46 11.65 -25.45
CA VAL A 291 -6.37 12.09 -24.59
C VAL A 291 -5.11 12.09 -25.41
N LYS A 292 -4.38 13.20 -25.38
CA LYS A 292 -3.01 13.23 -25.87
C LYS A 292 -2.09 12.65 -24.80
N ASP A 293 -1.16 11.78 -25.22
CA ASP A 293 -0.14 11.20 -24.34
C ASP A 293 -0.73 10.38 -23.18
N PHE A 294 -1.23 9.18 -23.48
CA PHE A 294 -1.97 8.37 -22.50
C PHE A 294 -1.14 7.93 -21.28
N TYR A 295 0.19 8.01 -21.36
CA TYR A 295 1.06 7.71 -20.23
C TYR A 295 0.76 8.59 -19.01
N ILE A 296 0.31 9.84 -19.20
CA ILE A 296 -0.07 10.76 -18.12
C ILE A 296 -1.34 10.26 -17.39
N VAL A 297 -2.30 9.71 -18.15
CA VAL A 297 -3.49 9.09 -17.55
C VAL A 297 -3.11 7.82 -16.81
N PHE A 298 -2.17 7.02 -17.34
CA PHE A 298 -1.66 5.84 -16.64
C PHE A 298 -0.94 6.21 -15.33
N GLU A 299 -0.14 7.28 -15.33
CA GLU A 299 0.45 7.84 -14.11
C GLU A 299 -0.63 8.20 -13.10
N ALA A 300 -1.65 8.98 -13.47
CA ALA A 300 -2.74 9.33 -12.56
C ALA A 300 -3.54 8.12 -12.05
N ILE A 301 -3.71 7.08 -12.88
CA ILE A 301 -4.33 5.82 -12.48
C ILE A 301 -3.53 5.16 -11.35
N ILE A 302 -2.21 5.02 -11.50
CA ILE A 302 -1.36 4.40 -10.48
C ILE A 302 -1.26 5.27 -9.24
N ASP A 303 -1.20 6.59 -9.40
CA ASP A 303 -1.10 7.54 -8.29
C ASP A 303 -2.36 7.51 -7.41
N GLU A 304 -3.55 7.45 -8.01
CA GLU A 304 -4.81 7.29 -7.29
C GLU A 304 -4.89 5.96 -6.52
N LEU A 305 -4.29 4.89 -7.07
CA LEU A 305 -4.41 3.55 -6.52
C LEU A 305 -3.32 3.21 -5.49
N VAL A 306 -2.17 3.87 -5.54
CA VAL A 306 -1.00 3.57 -4.68
C VAL A 306 -0.53 4.79 -3.89
N GLY A 307 -0.64 6.00 -4.44
CA GLY A 307 -0.15 7.24 -3.85
C GLY A 307 -1.01 7.79 -2.70
N ASP A 308 -0.46 8.74 -1.95
CA ASP A 308 -1.20 9.55 -0.98
C ASP A 308 -1.36 10.98 -1.50
N ASN A 309 -2.54 11.56 -1.27
CA ASN A 309 -2.81 12.96 -1.58
C ASN A 309 -3.97 13.50 -0.71
N PRO A 310 -3.70 14.42 0.24
CA PRO A 310 -2.39 14.98 0.59
C PRO A 310 -1.52 13.99 1.39
N LEU A 311 -0.21 14.23 1.40
CA LEU A 311 0.71 13.55 2.32
C LEU A 311 0.54 14.09 3.75
N PRO A 312 0.73 13.27 4.80
CA PRO A 312 0.56 13.69 6.20
C PRO A 312 1.40 14.91 6.58
N ASP A 313 2.61 15.00 6.03
CA ASP A 313 3.59 16.06 6.31
C ASP A 313 3.38 17.35 5.52
N GLY A 314 2.44 17.37 4.56
CA GLY A 314 2.27 18.50 3.64
C GLY A 314 3.37 18.65 2.59
N MET A 315 4.25 17.64 2.43
CA MET A 315 5.20 17.57 1.33
C MET A 315 4.45 17.61 -0.02
N GLN A 316 4.87 18.50 -0.92
CA GLN A 316 4.35 18.52 -2.27
C GLN A 316 5.11 17.53 -3.15
N LYS A 317 4.40 16.85 -4.06
CA LYS A 317 5.03 15.96 -5.06
C LYS A 317 5.93 16.73 -6.03
N LYS A 318 5.59 18.00 -6.27
CA LYS A 318 6.44 18.94 -7.00
C LYS A 318 7.54 19.44 -6.06
N GLN A 319 8.78 19.14 -6.43
CA GLN A 319 9.97 19.50 -5.68
C GLN A 319 10.51 20.86 -6.16
N ASP A 320 11.37 21.48 -5.34
CA ASP A 320 11.92 22.81 -5.61
C ASP A 320 12.82 22.85 -6.85
N ASP A 321 13.36 21.70 -7.27
CA ASP A 321 14.13 21.56 -8.51
C ASP A 321 13.23 21.53 -9.78
N GLY A 322 11.92 21.70 -9.60
CA GLY A 322 10.92 21.70 -10.66
C GLY A 322 10.49 20.30 -11.11
N LYS A 323 11.06 19.23 -10.55
CA LYS A 323 10.65 17.86 -10.87
C LYS A 323 9.42 17.44 -10.06
N ILE A 324 8.66 16.52 -10.62
CA ILE A 324 7.44 15.98 -10.01
C ILE A 324 7.67 14.48 -9.78
N VAL A 325 7.59 14.05 -8.52
CA VAL A 325 7.59 12.64 -8.18
C VAL A 325 6.23 12.06 -8.53
N ASP A 326 6.20 11.04 -9.40
CA ASP A 326 4.95 10.47 -9.93
C ASP A 326 4.10 9.88 -8.80
N HIS A 327 4.64 8.94 -8.02
CA HIS A 327 3.94 8.27 -6.91
C HIS A 327 4.70 8.46 -5.61
N LEU A 328 4.04 9.00 -4.60
CA LEU A 328 4.62 9.18 -3.28
C LEU A 328 3.58 8.85 -2.22
N PHE A 329 3.95 8.01 -1.26
CA PHE A 329 3.08 7.67 -0.14
C PHE A 329 3.84 7.38 1.14
N THR A 330 3.13 7.45 2.27
CA THR A 330 3.65 7.07 3.59
C THR A 330 3.09 5.71 3.99
N ALA A 331 3.96 4.80 4.41
CA ALA A 331 3.58 3.50 4.96
C ALA A 331 4.59 3.06 6.02
N GLN A 332 4.29 1.99 6.74
CA GLN A 332 5.13 1.50 7.84
C GLN A 332 6.60 1.29 7.42
N SER A 333 7.55 1.66 8.29
CA SER A 333 9.01 1.50 8.11
C SER A 333 9.44 0.03 7.99
N LEU A 334 10.30 -0.34 7.04
CA LEU A 334 10.70 -1.73 6.78
C LEU A 334 11.36 -2.45 7.98
N ILE A 335 11.91 -1.69 8.93
CA ILE A 335 12.70 -2.20 10.05
C ILE A 335 11.83 -2.43 11.29
N GLU A 336 10.85 -1.56 11.51
CA GLU A 336 10.06 -1.49 12.74
C GLU A 336 8.69 -2.14 12.60
N ASN A 337 8.18 -2.64 13.73
CA ASN A 337 6.78 -2.99 13.90
C ASN A 337 5.92 -1.87 14.50
N GLU A 338 6.53 -0.77 14.94
CA GLU A 338 5.81 0.41 15.41
C GLU A 338 5.16 1.15 14.23
N ASP A 339 4.12 1.94 14.53
CA ASP A 339 3.38 2.76 13.56
C ASP A 339 4.18 4.00 13.10
N LYS A 340 5.51 3.89 12.95
CA LYS A 340 6.32 4.96 12.37
C LYS A 340 6.32 4.85 10.84
N PRO A 341 5.79 5.86 10.13
CA PRO A 341 5.78 5.87 8.68
C PRO A 341 7.16 6.19 8.10
N THR A 342 7.44 5.62 6.93
CA THR A 342 8.52 6.02 6.01
C THR A 342 7.91 6.34 4.64
N TYR A 343 8.69 7.03 3.79
CA TYR A 343 8.28 7.32 2.42
C TYR A 343 8.56 6.14 1.48
N TYR A 344 7.61 5.90 0.60
CA TYR A 344 7.72 5.00 -0.53
C TYR A 344 7.59 5.80 -1.81
N ILE A 345 8.56 5.64 -2.71
CA ILE A 345 8.67 6.44 -3.93
C ILE A 345 8.47 5.52 -5.12
N GLY A 346 7.47 5.83 -5.94
CA GLY A 346 7.15 5.08 -7.14
C GLY A 346 7.27 5.93 -8.40
N ASP A 347 7.55 5.26 -9.50
CA ASP A 347 7.39 5.79 -10.86
C ASP A 347 6.67 4.73 -11.71
N SER A 348 5.75 5.16 -12.57
CA SER A 348 4.97 4.23 -13.40
C SER A 348 5.45 4.29 -14.84
N LYS A 349 5.61 3.12 -15.45
CA LYS A 349 6.06 3.01 -16.82
C LYS A 349 5.01 2.42 -17.74
N TYR A 350 4.74 3.18 -18.80
CA TYR A 350 3.78 2.85 -19.85
C TYR A 350 4.51 2.44 -21.13
N TYR A 351 4.89 1.17 -21.23
CA TYR A 351 5.69 0.63 -22.36
C TYR A 351 4.91 -0.39 -23.20
N LYS A 352 5.40 -0.61 -24.43
CA LYS A 352 5.02 -1.77 -25.25
C LYS A 352 5.51 -3.06 -24.56
N MET A 353 4.80 -4.18 -24.74
CA MET A 353 5.16 -5.42 -24.06
C MET A 353 6.53 -5.91 -24.52
N GLY A 354 7.46 -6.10 -23.57
CA GLY A 354 8.81 -6.62 -23.81
C GLY A 354 9.94 -5.59 -23.78
N HIS A 355 9.65 -4.29 -23.72
CA HIS A 355 10.70 -3.26 -23.63
C HIS A 355 11.39 -3.24 -22.26
N GLU A 356 12.72 -3.24 -22.23
CA GLU A 356 13.52 -3.12 -20.99
C GLU A 356 13.50 -1.69 -20.42
N LEU A 357 13.77 -1.57 -19.12
CA LEU A 357 13.94 -0.26 -18.45
C LEU A 357 15.21 0.43 -18.95
N GLY A 358 15.08 1.65 -19.45
CA GLY A 358 16.22 2.48 -19.80
C GLY A 358 17.02 2.93 -18.57
N LYS A 359 18.35 3.05 -18.71
CA LYS A 359 19.25 3.54 -17.64
C LYS A 359 18.83 4.92 -17.10
N GLU A 360 18.27 5.77 -17.97
CA GLU A 360 17.77 7.10 -17.61
C GLU A 360 16.62 7.04 -16.60
N SER A 361 15.71 6.07 -16.74
CA SER A 361 14.59 5.90 -15.81
C SER A 361 15.08 5.51 -14.41
N ILE A 362 16.04 4.57 -14.34
CA ILE A 362 16.67 4.18 -13.08
C ILE A 362 17.35 5.38 -12.41
N TYR A 363 18.06 6.20 -13.19
CA TYR A 363 18.72 7.39 -12.67
C TYR A 363 17.74 8.48 -12.19
N LYS A 364 16.63 8.67 -12.91
CA LYS A 364 15.51 9.55 -12.52
C LYS A 364 15.01 9.17 -11.12
N GLN A 365 14.79 7.88 -10.87
CA GLN A 365 14.30 7.39 -9.57
C GLN A 365 15.27 7.66 -8.41
N TYR A 366 16.58 7.46 -8.64
CA TYR A 366 17.58 7.80 -7.62
C TYR A 366 17.64 9.30 -7.33
N THR A 367 17.31 10.14 -8.30
CA THR A 367 17.23 11.59 -8.09
C THR A 367 16.04 11.94 -7.20
N TYR A 368 14.88 11.30 -7.41
CA TYR A 368 13.70 11.47 -6.56
C TYR A 368 13.98 11.10 -5.11
N ALA A 369 14.58 9.94 -4.86
CA ALA A 369 14.96 9.53 -3.50
C ALA A 369 15.84 10.56 -2.79
N ARG A 370 16.85 11.09 -3.49
CA ARG A 370 17.75 12.11 -2.95
C ARG A 370 17.02 13.41 -2.62
N ASN A 371 16.11 13.85 -3.49
CA ASN A 371 15.34 15.06 -3.26
C ASN A 371 14.35 14.89 -2.07
N VAL A 372 13.73 13.71 -1.89
CA VAL A 372 12.90 13.43 -0.71
C VAL A 372 13.72 13.48 0.57
N ILE A 373 14.90 12.85 0.59
CA ILE A 373 15.82 12.94 1.74
C ILE A 373 16.21 14.38 2.03
N GLN A 374 16.53 15.16 0.99
CA GLN A 374 16.93 16.56 1.12
C GLN A 374 15.81 17.43 1.69
N TRP A 375 14.56 17.21 1.26
CA TRP A 375 13.39 17.90 1.80
C TRP A 375 13.18 17.56 3.29
N ASN A 376 13.31 16.28 3.64
CA ASN A 376 13.11 15.82 5.02
C ASN A 376 14.16 16.36 6.01
N LEU A 377 15.39 16.57 5.55
CA LEU A 377 16.47 17.12 6.37
C LEU A 377 16.31 18.61 6.69
N ASP A 378 15.34 19.30 6.07
CA ASP A 378 15.12 20.76 6.16
C ASP A 378 16.44 21.54 6.29
N LEU A 379 17.32 21.38 5.30
CA LEU A 379 18.65 22.03 5.27
C LEU A 379 18.60 23.56 5.38
N TRP A 380 17.41 24.16 5.25
CA TRP A 380 17.17 25.60 5.26
C TRP A 380 16.46 26.10 6.54
N GLY A 381 16.18 25.22 7.50
CA GLY A 381 15.84 25.60 8.88
C GLY A 381 14.51 26.32 9.04
N GLN A 382 13.42 25.81 8.44
CA GLN A 382 12.07 26.34 8.69
C GLN A 382 11.46 25.86 10.02
N GLY A 383 12.16 25.03 10.79
CA GLY A 383 11.81 24.70 12.18
C GLY A 383 10.52 23.87 12.30
N LYS A 384 10.10 23.20 11.22
CA LYS A 384 9.04 22.21 11.28
C LYS A 384 9.68 20.84 11.41
N GLU A 385 9.47 20.18 12.55
CA GLU A 385 9.79 18.75 12.65
C GLU A 385 8.86 17.99 11.69
N PRO A 386 9.41 17.22 10.72
CA PRO A 386 8.59 16.40 9.85
C PRO A 386 7.96 15.26 10.66
N GLN A 387 6.71 14.86 10.38
CA GLN A 387 6.08 13.73 11.08
C GLN A 387 6.78 12.41 10.73
N VAL A 388 7.32 12.30 9.51
CA VAL A 388 8.22 11.22 9.10
C VAL A 388 9.66 11.65 9.33
N LYS A 389 10.41 10.97 10.20
CA LYS A 389 11.85 11.24 10.42
C LYS A 389 12.70 10.19 9.68
N LEU A 390 13.45 10.60 8.65
CA LEU A 390 14.29 9.70 7.88
C LEU A 390 15.70 9.52 8.44
N ARG A 391 16.24 10.53 9.15
CA ARG A 391 17.59 10.48 9.72
C ARG A 391 17.50 10.39 11.23
N ASP A 392 18.24 9.46 11.79
CA ASP A 392 18.45 9.37 13.23
C ASP A 392 19.59 10.30 13.69
N ASP A 393 19.40 11.01 14.80
CA ASP A 393 20.37 12.00 15.29
C ASP A 393 21.55 11.36 16.05
N VAL A 394 21.35 10.15 16.59
CA VAL A 394 22.36 9.45 17.38
C VAL A 394 23.36 8.72 16.49
N THR A 395 22.84 7.92 15.56
CA THR A 395 23.62 7.08 14.65
C THR A 395 24.01 7.80 13.35
N GLU A 396 23.34 8.91 13.04
CA GLU A 396 23.34 9.55 11.72
C GLU A 396 22.95 8.61 10.56
N GLY A 397 22.34 7.47 10.89
CA GLY A 397 21.82 6.51 9.93
C GLY A 397 20.52 7.00 9.30
N TYR A 398 20.28 6.57 8.06
CA TYR A 398 19.08 6.87 7.31
C TYR A 398 18.17 5.65 7.28
N ASN A 399 16.87 5.86 7.47
CA ASN A 399 15.87 4.85 7.25
C ASN A 399 15.85 4.45 5.76
N ILE A 400 15.47 3.20 5.50
CA ILE A 400 15.43 2.65 4.15
C ILE A 400 14.22 3.23 3.42
N ILE A 401 14.47 3.88 2.27
CA ILE A 401 13.44 4.42 1.39
C ILE A 401 13.24 3.46 0.21
N PRO A 402 12.10 2.76 0.14
CA PRO A 402 11.87 1.81 -0.94
C PRO A 402 11.46 2.55 -2.21
N ASN A 403 12.21 2.34 -3.29
CA ASN A 403 11.86 2.88 -4.60
C ASN A 403 11.31 1.77 -5.49
N PHE A 404 10.21 2.00 -6.20
CA PHE A 404 9.61 0.96 -7.04
C PHE A 404 9.17 1.49 -8.41
N PHE A 405 9.22 0.61 -9.40
CA PHE A 405 8.61 0.82 -10.71
C PHE A 405 7.37 -0.05 -10.82
N VAL A 406 6.27 0.54 -11.30
CA VAL A 406 5.08 -0.22 -11.70
C VAL A 406 4.94 -0.13 -13.21
N SER A 407 4.99 -1.29 -13.87
CA SER A 407 4.78 -1.39 -15.32
C SER A 407 3.48 -2.11 -15.62
N GLY A 408 2.67 -1.54 -16.54
CA GLY A 408 1.48 -2.21 -17.04
C GLY A 408 1.86 -3.36 -17.97
N LYS A 409 1.39 -4.57 -17.68
CA LYS A 409 1.46 -5.75 -18.55
C LYS A 409 0.03 -6.17 -18.90
N MET A 410 -0.19 -6.49 -20.16
CA MET A 410 -1.46 -7.07 -20.58
C MET A 410 -1.52 -8.57 -20.22
N ASP A 411 -2.64 -9.00 -19.64
CA ASP A 411 -2.90 -10.42 -19.41
C ASP A 411 -3.18 -11.17 -20.72
N GLU A 412 -2.65 -12.39 -20.85
CA GLU A 412 -2.77 -13.20 -22.07
C GLU A 412 -4.18 -13.80 -22.26
N HIS A 413 -4.96 -13.89 -21.19
CA HIS A 413 -6.33 -14.43 -21.18
C HIS A 413 -7.40 -13.32 -21.15
N PHE A 414 -6.99 -12.06 -21.26
CA PHE A 414 -7.87 -10.88 -21.19
C PHE A 414 -8.64 -10.77 -19.87
N ASP A 415 -8.09 -11.27 -18.77
CA ASP A 415 -8.76 -11.21 -17.47
C ASP A 415 -8.63 -9.82 -16.82
N TYR A 416 -9.73 -9.37 -16.22
CA TYR A 416 -9.87 -8.12 -15.49
C TYR A 416 -9.99 -8.33 -13.98
N THR A 417 -10.02 -9.59 -13.50
CA THR A 417 -10.28 -9.93 -12.10
C THR A 417 -9.02 -10.12 -11.28
N GLU A 418 -7.95 -10.62 -11.90
CA GLU A 418 -6.66 -10.78 -11.24
C GLU A 418 -5.79 -9.53 -11.41
N ASP A 419 -5.22 -9.06 -10.29
CA ASP A 419 -4.31 -7.90 -10.28
C ASP A 419 -3.00 -8.18 -11.02
N GLY A 420 -2.60 -9.46 -11.14
CA GLY A 420 -1.37 -9.90 -11.77
C GLY A 420 -0.12 -9.24 -11.19
N ILE A 421 -0.19 -8.71 -9.96
CA ILE A 421 0.92 -7.94 -9.40
C ILE A 421 2.04 -8.89 -9.01
N ALA A 422 3.15 -8.85 -9.74
CA ALA A 422 4.26 -9.76 -9.54
C ALA A 422 5.58 -9.06 -9.82
N GLN A 423 6.64 -9.59 -9.23
CA GLN A 423 8.00 -9.18 -9.60
C GLN A 423 8.21 -9.47 -11.08
N THR A 424 8.64 -8.45 -11.82
CA THR A 424 8.81 -8.52 -13.27
C THR A 424 9.73 -9.69 -13.69
N ASP A 425 9.46 -10.35 -14.82
CA ASP A 425 10.27 -11.48 -15.31
C ASP A 425 11.57 -11.08 -16.04
N ARG A 426 11.84 -9.79 -16.15
CA ARG A 426 12.98 -9.23 -16.89
C ARG A 426 14.31 -9.53 -16.20
N LYS A 427 15.42 -9.53 -16.97
CA LYS A 427 16.76 -9.90 -16.50
C LYS A 427 17.28 -9.10 -15.30
N ASN A 428 16.81 -7.86 -15.12
CA ASN A 428 17.20 -6.98 -14.01
C ASN A 428 15.96 -6.49 -13.24
N LYS A 429 15.48 -7.31 -12.31
CA LYS A 429 14.26 -7.05 -11.51
C LYS A 429 14.51 -6.11 -10.33
N ARG A 430 15.77 -6.01 -9.92
CA ARG A 430 16.22 -5.33 -8.71
C ARG A 430 17.49 -4.57 -9.03
N HIS A 431 17.54 -3.31 -8.62
CA HIS A 431 18.72 -2.48 -8.78
C HIS A 431 19.13 -1.92 -7.42
N ARG A 432 20.40 -2.11 -7.09
CA ARG A 432 21.01 -1.58 -5.89
C ARG A 432 22.12 -0.63 -6.28
N LYS A 433 22.07 0.59 -5.75
CA LYS A 433 23.14 1.57 -5.89
C LYS A 433 23.65 1.88 -4.49
N GLU A 434 24.92 1.57 -4.28
CA GLU A 434 25.61 1.78 -3.01
C GLU A 434 26.88 2.57 -3.30
N HIS A 435 27.13 3.63 -2.52
CA HIS A 435 28.43 4.31 -2.54
C HIS A 435 29.45 3.51 -1.72
N PHE A 436 29.05 3.07 -0.53
CA PHE A 436 29.85 2.26 0.37
C PHE A 436 29.22 0.87 0.50
N LYS A 437 30.00 -0.18 0.22
CA LYS A 437 29.57 -1.56 0.48
C LYS A 437 29.29 -1.74 1.98
N ASN A 438 28.38 -2.66 2.31
CA ASN A 438 28.08 -3.05 3.68
C ASN A 438 27.58 -1.88 4.56
N ARG A 439 26.83 -0.93 3.98
CA ARG A 439 26.18 0.17 4.70
C ARG A 439 24.75 0.34 4.22
N LEU A 440 23.82 -0.41 4.81
CA LEU A 440 22.41 -0.38 4.42
C LEU A 440 21.72 0.94 4.79
N PHE A 441 22.02 1.49 5.97
CA PHE A 441 21.42 2.72 6.52
C PHE A 441 22.19 3.98 6.09
N ASP A 442 22.79 3.97 4.91
CA ASP A 442 23.47 5.11 4.33
C ASP A 442 22.52 5.86 3.39
N ARG A 443 22.61 7.19 3.37
CA ARG A 443 21.85 8.06 2.46
C ARG A 443 22.02 7.65 1.00
N ASP A 444 23.21 7.21 0.63
CA ASP A 444 23.58 6.86 -0.74
C ASP A 444 23.34 5.37 -1.06
N THR A 445 22.67 4.62 -0.17
CA THR A 445 22.19 3.25 -0.41
C THR A 445 20.74 3.28 -0.89
N LEU A 446 20.56 3.18 -2.21
CA LEU A 446 19.27 3.31 -2.87
C LEU A 446 18.84 1.97 -3.47
N LEU A 447 17.69 1.50 -3.03
CA LEU A 447 17.06 0.25 -3.46
C LEU A 447 15.95 0.55 -4.45
N LEU A 448 15.92 -0.20 -5.56
CA LEU A 448 14.92 -0.07 -6.61
C LEU A 448 14.35 -1.43 -6.99
N PHE A 449 13.03 -1.52 -6.95
CA PHE A 449 12.23 -2.71 -7.21
C PHE A 449 11.41 -2.55 -8.49
N HIS A 450 11.22 -3.61 -9.26
CA HIS A 450 10.37 -3.59 -10.45
C HIS A 450 9.21 -4.59 -10.36
N TYR A 451 8.00 -4.04 -10.44
CA TYR A 451 6.75 -4.78 -10.44
C TYR A 451 6.04 -4.63 -11.78
N ASP A 452 5.50 -5.75 -12.27
CA ASP A 452 4.51 -5.76 -13.35
C ASP A 452 3.12 -5.85 -12.71
N VAL A 453 2.15 -5.15 -13.28
CA VAL A 453 0.74 -5.21 -12.87
C VAL A 453 -0.15 -5.45 -14.09
N ASN A 454 -1.25 -6.17 -13.91
CA ASN A 454 -2.23 -6.35 -14.98
C ASN A 454 -2.87 -5.00 -15.34
N PHE A 455 -2.54 -4.48 -16.52
CA PHE A 455 -3.06 -3.22 -17.02
C PHE A 455 -4.60 -3.20 -17.07
N LEU A 456 -5.22 -4.32 -17.46
CA LEU A 456 -6.68 -4.44 -17.58
C LEU A 456 -7.37 -4.30 -16.22
N PHE A 457 -6.82 -4.97 -15.21
CA PHE A 457 -7.31 -4.90 -13.83
C PHE A 457 -7.25 -3.47 -13.30
N VAL A 458 -6.07 -2.83 -13.34
CA VAL A 458 -5.84 -1.48 -12.81
C VAL A 458 -6.72 -0.45 -13.52
N LEU A 459 -6.83 -0.56 -14.85
CA LEU A 459 -7.72 0.30 -15.65
C LEU A 459 -9.18 0.15 -15.20
N SER A 460 -9.66 -1.08 -15.02
CA SER A 460 -11.05 -1.33 -14.63
C SER A 460 -11.35 -0.88 -13.20
N LEU A 461 -10.42 -1.09 -12.27
CA LEU A 461 -10.55 -0.68 -10.87
C LEU A 461 -10.66 0.85 -10.77
N TYR A 462 -9.81 1.57 -11.50
CA TYR A 462 -9.86 3.02 -11.58
C TYR A 462 -11.15 3.51 -12.24
N ALA A 463 -11.52 2.94 -13.40
CA ALA A 463 -12.67 3.34 -14.19
C ALA A 463 -14.02 3.10 -13.50
N ARG A 464 -14.13 2.07 -12.65
CA ARG A 464 -15.33 1.84 -11.80
C ARG A 464 -15.55 2.95 -10.78
N ASN A 465 -14.49 3.66 -10.41
CA ASN A 465 -14.50 4.76 -9.46
C ASN A 465 -15.14 4.42 -8.09
N ASN A 466 -14.92 3.20 -7.60
CA ASN A 466 -15.40 2.77 -6.28
C ASN A 466 -14.31 2.99 -5.22
N ALA A 467 -14.50 3.97 -4.33
CA ALA A 467 -13.53 4.34 -3.30
C ALA A 467 -13.16 3.17 -2.38
N SER A 468 -14.12 2.33 -1.98
CA SER A 468 -13.86 1.22 -1.06
C SER A 468 -12.96 0.14 -1.69
N GLN A 469 -13.19 -0.19 -2.96
CA GLN A 469 -12.38 -1.19 -3.67
C GLN A 469 -10.96 -0.67 -3.96
N LYS A 470 -10.84 0.63 -4.27
CA LYS A 470 -9.54 1.29 -4.44
C LYS A 470 -8.73 1.21 -3.15
N GLU A 471 -9.33 1.54 -2.00
CA GLU A 471 -8.63 1.54 -0.71
C GLU A 471 -8.22 0.12 -0.27
N GLU A 472 -9.11 -0.86 -0.44
CA GLU A 472 -8.79 -2.27 -0.15
C GLU A 472 -7.59 -2.76 -0.96
N TRP A 473 -7.57 -2.46 -2.27
CA TRP A 473 -6.44 -2.81 -3.13
C TRP A 473 -5.16 -2.05 -2.77
N LYS A 474 -5.28 -0.76 -2.44
CA LYS A 474 -4.17 0.10 -2.00
C LYS A 474 -3.47 -0.49 -0.78
N HIS A 475 -4.22 -0.89 0.25
CA HIS A 475 -3.65 -1.57 1.43
C HIS A 475 -3.00 -2.91 1.08
N LYS A 476 -3.65 -3.73 0.24
CA LYS A 476 -3.12 -5.03 -0.19
C LYS A 476 -1.77 -4.88 -0.90
N VAL A 477 -1.65 -3.93 -1.82
CA VAL A 477 -0.42 -3.69 -2.61
C VAL A 477 0.70 -3.14 -1.73
N ARG A 478 0.41 -2.16 -0.86
CA ARG A 478 1.41 -1.60 0.07
C ARG A 478 1.99 -2.66 1.00
N ASN A 479 1.14 -3.53 1.55
CA ASN A 479 1.58 -4.64 2.40
C ASN A 479 2.43 -5.64 1.62
N ARG A 480 2.03 -5.99 0.39
CA ARG A 480 2.84 -6.87 -0.47
C ARG A 480 4.22 -6.27 -0.76
N PHE A 481 4.29 -4.99 -1.14
CA PHE A 481 5.57 -4.31 -1.37
C PHE A 481 6.45 -4.38 -0.12
N ARG A 482 5.90 -4.05 1.06
CA ARG A 482 6.63 -4.15 2.33
C ARG A 482 7.21 -5.55 2.55
N THR A 483 6.38 -6.59 2.50
CA THR A 483 6.81 -7.97 2.79
C THR A 483 7.85 -8.46 1.80
N GLU A 484 7.65 -8.24 0.49
CA GLU A 484 8.61 -8.70 -0.52
C GLU A 484 9.95 -7.97 -0.43
N ILE A 485 9.94 -6.69 -0.06
CA ILE A 485 11.15 -5.91 0.15
C ILE A 485 11.89 -6.40 1.41
N GLN A 486 11.19 -6.70 2.50
CA GLN A 486 11.77 -7.28 3.71
C GLN A 486 12.41 -8.64 3.43
N ASP A 487 11.71 -9.52 2.70
CA ASP A 487 12.23 -10.84 2.33
C ASP A 487 13.52 -10.73 1.51
N TRP A 488 13.60 -9.78 0.57
CA TRP A 488 14.84 -9.57 -0.17
C TRP A 488 15.97 -9.06 0.71
N LEU A 489 15.70 -8.05 1.56
CA LEU A 489 16.71 -7.50 2.45
C LEU A 489 17.29 -8.57 3.37
N GLN A 490 16.46 -9.46 3.91
CA GLN A 490 16.90 -10.56 4.78
C GLN A 490 17.72 -11.63 4.05
N ASN A 491 17.66 -11.70 2.71
CA ASN A 491 18.53 -12.58 1.93
C ASN A 491 19.93 -11.96 1.71
N ASP A 492 19.99 -10.63 1.59
CA ASP A 492 21.23 -9.89 1.28
C ASP A 492 21.99 -9.44 2.54
N TYR A 493 21.28 -9.27 3.66
CA TYR A 493 21.76 -8.74 4.93
C TYR A 493 21.27 -9.57 6.13
N ASP A 494 22.17 -9.78 7.08
CA ASP A 494 21.89 -10.30 8.41
C ASP A 494 21.55 -9.12 9.34
N PHE A 495 20.39 -9.22 9.98
CA PHE A 495 19.86 -8.18 10.87
C PHE A 495 20.00 -8.59 12.33
N TYR A 496 20.47 -7.65 13.14
CA TYR A 496 20.67 -7.81 14.57
C TYR A 496 20.01 -6.67 15.34
N ALA A 497 19.43 -6.99 16.50
CA ALA A 497 19.06 -6.01 17.51
C ALA A 497 20.24 -5.83 18.47
N MET A 498 20.53 -4.57 18.83
CA MET A 498 21.64 -4.19 19.69
C MET A 498 21.17 -3.27 20.81
N GLN A 499 21.45 -3.62 22.07
CA GLN A 499 21.15 -2.78 23.24
C GLN A 499 22.41 -2.58 24.08
N ALA A 500 22.68 -1.36 24.52
CA ALA A 500 23.88 -1.05 25.29
C ALA A 500 23.86 -1.77 26.65
N HIS A 501 25.02 -2.25 27.10
CA HIS A 501 25.14 -2.76 28.46
C HIS A 501 24.84 -1.64 29.48
N PRO A 502 24.28 -1.97 30.66
CA PRO A 502 24.04 -1.00 31.73
C PRO A 502 25.28 -0.19 32.15
N ASP A 503 26.50 -0.67 31.90
CA ASP A 503 27.77 0.02 32.17
C ASP A 503 28.27 0.96 31.08
N VAL A 504 27.68 0.93 29.89
CA VAL A 504 28.12 1.71 28.73
C VAL A 504 27.06 2.73 28.31
N ASN A 505 27.49 3.96 28.02
CA ASN A 505 26.64 4.91 27.32
C ASN A 505 26.67 4.61 25.82
N GLY A 506 25.59 4.03 25.29
CA GLY A 506 25.48 3.61 23.88
C GLY A 506 25.68 4.76 22.89
N GLU A 507 25.11 5.94 23.16
CA GLU A 507 25.27 7.11 22.27
C GLU A 507 26.71 7.59 22.20
N GLU A 508 27.39 7.65 23.35
CA GLU A 508 28.79 8.09 23.40
C GLU A 508 29.72 7.09 22.72
N TYR A 509 29.45 5.79 22.88
CA TYR A 509 30.19 4.74 22.19
C TYR A 509 30.05 4.88 20.66
N ILE A 510 28.82 5.03 20.16
CA ILE A 510 28.55 5.18 18.73
C ILE A 510 29.26 6.42 18.18
N LYS A 511 29.26 7.55 18.90
CA LYS A 511 29.98 8.78 18.52
C LYS A 511 31.51 8.58 18.49
N ARG A 512 32.08 7.85 19.45
CA ARG A 512 33.53 7.55 19.49
C ARG A 512 33.95 6.58 18.38
N HIS A 513 33.13 5.56 18.09
CA HIS A 513 33.39 4.53 17.08
C HIS A 513 32.72 4.81 15.73
N PHE A 514 32.29 6.04 15.49
CA PHE A 514 31.44 6.45 14.37
C PHE A 514 31.92 5.92 13.01
N LYS A 515 33.22 6.01 12.71
CA LYS A 515 33.79 5.53 11.43
C LYS A 515 33.55 4.03 11.15
N GLN A 516 33.42 3.21 12.20
CA GLN A 516 33.24 1.76 12.09
C GLN A 516 31.75 1.38 11.94
N VAL A 517 30.86 2.13 12.58
CA VAL A 517 29.41 1.83 12.67
C VAL A 517 28.52 2.65 11.72
N LEU A 518 29.06 3.72 11.12
CA LEU A 518 28.32 4.61 10.21
C LEU A 518 27.66 3.84 9.07
N GLY A 519 26.35 4.04 8.89
CA GLY A 519 25.53 3.42 7.85
C GLY A 519 25.28 1.92 8.05
N LYS A 520 25.79 1.31 9.14
CA LYS A 520 25.51 -0.08 9.53
C LYS A 520 24.49 -0.16 10.67
N VAL A 521 24.45 0.88 11.51
CA VAL A 521 23.55 0.99 12.65
C VAL A 521 22.52 2.09 12.40
N TYR A 522 21.28 1.82 12.77
CA TYR A 522 20.17 2.77 12.80
C TYR A 522 19.47 2.64 14.15
N ALA A 523 18.83 3.71 14.65
CA ALA A 523 18.02 3.67 15.87
C ALA A 523 16.52 3.75 15.53
N PRO A 524 15.90 2.62 15.15
CA PRO A 524 14.50 2.61 14.75
C PRO A 524 13.53 2.83 15.92
N PHE A 525 13.80 2.23 17.08
CA PHE A 525 12.79 2.03 18.12
C PHE A 525 12.58 3.27 19.01
N ALA A 526 11.35 3.48 19.49
CA ALA A 526 11.00 4.67 20.29
C ALA A 526 11.78 4.83 21.60
N ASP A 527 12.26 3.73 22.18
CA ASP A 527 12.92 3.73 23.51
C ASP A 527 14.35 4.27 23.53
N GLY A 528 14.93 4.65 22.37
CA GLY A 528 16.24 5.31 22.25
C GLY A 528 17.45 4.48 22.72
N GLY A 529 17.23 3.35 23.39
CA GLY A 529 18.26 2.44 23.91
C GLY A 529 18.53 1.20 23.06
N VAL A 530 17.72 0.97 22.02
CA VAL A 530 17.84 -0.20 21.13
C VAL A 530 18.13 0.25 19.69
N PHE A 531 19.12 -0.40 19.09
CA PHE A 531 19.61 -0.11 17.75
C PHE A 531 19.42 -1.33 16.84
N SER A 532 19.19 -1.10 15.54
CA SER A 532 19.23 -2.13 14.52
C SER A 532 20.57 -2.08 13.80
N LEU A 533 21.24 -3.24 13.70
CA LEU A 533 22.50 -3.42 12.99
C LEU A 533 22.24 -4.31 11.77
N ALA A 534 22.62 -3.84 10.59
CA ALA A 534 22.51 -4.58 9.34
C ALA A 534 23.90 -4.84 8.75
N LEU A 535 24.24 -6.11 8.51
CA LEU A 535 25.53 -6.54 7.98
C LEU A 535 25.32 -7.35 6.70
N SER A 536 26.08 -7.06 5.65
CA SER A 536 25.94 -7.73 4.36
C SER A 536 26.44 -9.18 4.40
N ASN A 537 25.73 -10.07 3.72
CA ASN A 537 26.02 -11.51 3.67
C ASN A 537 27.11 -11.87 2.64
N SER A 538 27.69 -10.85 2.00
CA SER A 538 28.75 -11.02 1.00
C SER A 538 30.00 -11.69 1.59
N GLN A 539 30.61 -12.60 0.82
CA GLN A 539 31.78 -13.36 1.25
C GLN A 539 32.97 -12.46 1.63
N GLU A 540 33.11 -11.31 0.96
CA GLU A 540 34.18 -10.32 1.18
C GLU A 540 34.10 -9.67 2.58
N GLU A 541 32.90 -9.55 3.15
CA GLU A 541 32.67 -8.79 4.38
C GLU A 541 32.54 -9.69 5.62
N LYS A 542 32.47 -11.01 5.46
CA LYS A 542 32.26 -11.96 6.58
C LYS A 542 33.30 -11.83 7.68
N GLU A 543 34.58 -11.71 7.33
CA GLU A 543 35.67 -11.57 8.31
C GLU A 543 35.57 -10.25 9.06
N ASN A 544 35.38 -9.14 8.34
CA ASN A 544 35.22 -7.80 8.91
C ASN A 544 33.97 -7.72 9.81
N ASN A 545 32.87 -8.35 9.40
CA ASN A 545 31.63 -8.44 10.15
C ASN A 545 31.83 -9.23 11.45
N GLY A 546 32.56 -10.35 11.40
CA GLY A 546 32.90 -11.13 12.60
C GLY A 546 33.72 -10.34 13.61
N VAL A 547 34.73 -9.59 13.15
CA VAL A 547 35.54 -8.71 14.01
C VAL A 547 34.68 -7.61 14.64
N LEU A 548 33.83 -6.96 13.85
CA LEU A 548 32.94 -5.90 14.34
C LEU A 548 31.92 -6.44 15.36
N LEU A 549 31.29 -7.59 15.10
CA LEU A 549 30.35 -8.21 16.03
C LEU A 549 31.03 -8.58 17.36
N ASN A 550 32.26 -9.08 17.32
CA ASN A 550 33.01 -9.40 18.54
C ASN A 550 33.37 -8.16 19.35
N GLU A 551 33.73 -7.04 18.71
CA GLU A 551 33.97 -5.78 19.40
C GLU A 551 32.68 -5.18 19.98
N LEU A 552 31.58 -5.20 19.22
CA LEU A 552 30.29 -4.68 19.69
C LEU A 552 29.74 -5.52 20.86
N ARG A 553 29.89 -6.86 20.84
CA ARG A 553 29.47 -7.76 21.94
C ARG A 553 30.15 -7.45 23.28
N LYS A 554 31.30 -6.76 23.31
CA LYS A 554 31.93 -6.35 24.57
C LYS A 554 31.16 -5.22 25.28
N SER A 555 30.41 -4.42 24.52
CA SER A 555 29.75 -3.20 25.02
C SER A 555 28.22 -3.21 24.84
N PHE A 556 27.69 -4.14 24.05
CA PHE A 556 26.27 -4.26 23.73
C PHE A 556 25.81 -5.72 23.75
N PHE A 557 24.56 -5.93 24.17
CA PHE A 557 23.82 -7.15 23.92
C PHE A 557 23.42 -7.19 22.44
N ILE A 558 23.77 -8.26 21.74
CA ILE A 558 23.46 -8.44 20.31
C ILE A 558 22.73 -9.75 20.12
N SER A 559 21.59 -9.71 19.44
CA SER A 559 20.82 -10.89 19.06
C SER A 559 20.37 -10.77 17.61
N GLU A 560 20.26 -11.91 16.91
CA GLU A 560 19.68 -11.93 15.56
C GLU A 560 18.20 -11.54 15.63
N CYS A 561 17.81 -10.55 14.84
CA CYS A 561 16.46 -10.02 14.83
C CYS A 561 16.02 -9.84 13.38
N LYS A 562 15.05 -10.65 12.95
CA LYS A 562 14.43 -10.53 11.63
C LYS A 562 13.69 -9.20 11.49
N LEU A 563 13.58 -8.72 10.25
CA LEU A 563 12.80 -7.52 9.96
C LEU A 563 11.34 -7.76 10.32
N GLY A 564 10.74 -6.82 11.07
CA GLY A 564 9.37 -6.95 11.55
C GLY A 564 9.18 -7.90 12.74
N VAL A 565 10.22 -8.17 13.53
CA VAL A 565 10.11 -8.80 14.86
C VAL A 565 10.39 -7.75 15.93
N GLN A 566 9.72 -7.83 17.09
CA GLN A 566 10.00 -6.93 18.20
C GLN A 566 11.39 -7.21 18.78
N PRO A 567 12.24 -6.18 18.96
CA PRO A 567 13.62 -6.38 19.40
C PRO A 567 13.71 -6.88 20.86
N GLU A 568 12.73 -6.53 21.70
CA GLU A 568 12.67 -6.97 23.10
C GLU A 568 12.62 -8.49 23.24
N GLU A 569 11.82 -9.16 22.40
CA GLU A 569 11.71 -10.62 22.38
C GLU A 569 13.03 -11.28 21.96
N ALA A 570 13.73 -10.68 20.99
CA ALA A 570 15.02 -11.18 20.51
C ALA A 570 16.16 -10.97 21.54
N LEU A 571 16.11 -9.88 22.31
CA LEU A 571 17.15 -9.50 23.26
C LEU A 571 16.99 -10.13 24.65
N ALA A 572 15.75 -10.46 25.08
CA ALA A 572 15.46 -11.11 26.36
C ALA A 572 16.37 -12.31 26.72
N PRO A 573 16.64 -13.28 25.83
CA PRO A 573 17.51 -14.42 26.18
C PRO A 573 18.97 -14.01 26.38
N VAL A 574 19.46 -12.98 25.68
CA VAL A 574 20.84 -12.51 25.79
C VAL A 574 21.04 -11.70 27.06
N ILE A 575 20.06 -10.86 27.41
CA ILE A 575 20.07 -10.10 28.67
C ILE A 575 20.04 -11.03 29.88
N ALA A 576 19.27 -12.12 29.81
CA ALA A 576 19.18 -13.12 30.88
C ALA A 576 20.49 -13.89 31.12
N GLN A 577 21.39 -13.96 30.13
CA GLN A 577 22.70 -14.61 30.28
C GLN A 577 23.72 -13.74 31.02
N GLY A 578 23.40 -12.46 31.28
CA GLY A 578 24.32 -11.51 31.89
C GLY A 578 25.44 -11.07 30.94
N TYR A 579 26.28 -10.15 31.40
CA TYR A 579 27.41 -9.64 30.59
C TYR A 579 28.69 -9.48 31.42
N ALA A 580 29.85 -9.53 30.76
CA ALA A 580 31.13 -9.25 31.39
C ALA A 580 31.36 -7.73 31.45
N PRO A 581 31.86 -7.17 32.58
CA PRO A 581 32.14 -5.75 32.70
C PRO A 581 33.07 -5.26 31.58
N SER A 582 32.72 -4.14 30.93
CA SER A 582 33.54 -3.59 29.85
C SER A 582 34.86 -3.02 30.37
N GLU A 583 35.99 -3.33 29.73
CA GLU A 583 37.30 -2.71 30.03
C GLU A 583 37.29 -1.18 29.87
N ASN A 584 36.32 -0.66 29.12
CA ASN A 584 36.13 0.77 28.82
C ASN A 584 35.12 1.46 29.74
N ALA A 585 34.61 0.78 30.79
CA ALA A 585 33.78 1.43 31.79
C ALA A 585 34.50 2.67 32.36
N PRO A 586 33.78 3.79 32.61
CA PRO A 586 34.40 5.01 33.11
C PRO A 586 35.18 4.71 34.40
N ARG A 587 36.51 4.88 34.35
CA ARG A 587 37.48 4.57 35.42
C ARG A 587 37.13 5.19 36.78
N GLU A 588 36.26 6.19 36.79
CA GLU A 588 35.79 6.93 37.97
C GLU A 588 34.89 6.09 38.91
N LYS A 589 34.33 4.95 38.46
CA LYS A 589 33.45 4.07 39.27
C LYS A 589 33.85 2.60 39.27
N ASN A 590 35.15 2.30 39.42
CA ASN A 590 35.66 0.92 39.45
C ASN A 590 35.66 0.29 40.86
N GLY A 591 35.10 0.96 41.86
CA GLY A 591 35.01 0.45 43.22
C GLY A 591 33.98 -0.67 43.33
N VAL A 592 34.36 -1.77 43.97
CA VAL A 592 33.51 -2.92 44.26
C VAL A 592 33.26 -2.98 45.77
N LEU A 593 31.98 -2.96 46.16
CA LEU A 593 31.57 -3.23 47.52
C LEU A 593 31.39 -4.74 47.69
N MET A 594 32.32 -5.38 48.40
CA MET A 594 32.28 -6.80 48.70
C MET A 594 31.42 -7.06 49.93
N VAL A 595 30.42 -7.92 49.77
CA VAL A 595 29.47 -8.29 50.81
C VAL A 595 29.45 -9.80 50.95
N MET A 596 29.89 -10.29 52.11
CA MET A 596 29.83 -11.73 52.38
C MET A 596 28.38 -12.14 52.64
N MET A 597 27.87 -13.09 51.85
CA MET A 597 26.50 -13.57 51.99
C MET A 597 26.39 -15.08 51.76
N GLU A 598 26.21 -15.83 52.85
CA GLU A 598 25.86 -17.25 52.80
C GLU A 598 24.37 -17.44 52.46
N ASN A 599 24.04 -18.48 51.70
CA ASN A 599 22.69 -18.79 51.19
C ASN A 599 22.06 -17.66 50.36
N TYR A 600 22.84 -17.10 49.43
CA TYR A 600 22.39 -16.03 48.53
C TYR A 600 21.04 -16.33 47.86
N GLU A 601 20.87 -17.53 47.30
CA GLU A 601 19.64 -17.97 46.63
C GLU A 601 18.35 -17.83 47.47
N GLN A 602 18.43 -18.03 48.79
CA GLN A 602 17.27 -17.86 49.69
C GLN A 602 17.07 -16.39 50.11
N LYS A 603 18.16 -15.64 50.25
CA LYS A 603 18.11 -14.24 50.71
C LYS A 603 17.79 -13.26 49.60
N LYS A 604 18.15 -13.58 48.35
CA LYS A 604 17.99 -12.72 47.18
C LYS A 604 16.55 -12.31 46.90
N VAL A 605 15.59 -13.17 47.21
CA VAL A 605 14.14 -12.91 47.06
C VAL A 605 13.71 -11.65 47.81
N ASN A 606 14.38 -11.29 48.91
CA ASN A 606 14.02 -10.15 49.75
C ASN A 606 14.56 -8.80 49.25
N PHE A 607 15.51 -8.78 48.31
CA PHE A 607 16.18 -7.55 47.89
C PHE A 607 16.32 -7.38 46.38
N ILE A 608 16.35 -8.47 45.59
CA ILE A 608 16.42 -8.37 44.12
C ILE A 608 15.16 -7.70 43.57
N ASN A 609 13.96 -8.05 44.02
CA ASN A 609 12.74 -7.43 43.47
C ASN A 609 12.65 -5.92 43.72
N ASN A 610 13.27 -5.45 44.82
CA ASN A 610 13.28 -4.03 45.17
C ASN A 610 14.49 -3.29 44.58
N GLY A 611 15.54 -4.00 44.13
CA GLY A 611 16.77 -3.41 43.59
C GLY A 611 17.60 -2.59 44.59
N VAL A 612 17.32 -2.72 45.89
CA VAL A 612 17.97 -1.94 46.97
C VAL A 612 18.35 -2.84 48.13
N ILE A 613 19.58 -2.67 48.64
CA ILE A 613 20.08 -3.38 49.82
C ILE A 613 20.77 -2.42 50.80
N ALA A 614 20.54 -2.61 52.10
CA ALA A 614 21.26 -1.92 53.16
C ALA A 614 22.41 -2.81 53.69
N VAL A 615 23.64 -2.42 53.38
CA VAL A 615 24.88 -3.10 53.78
C VAL A 615 25.38 -2.54 55.11
N ALA A 616 25.57 -3.40 56.10
CA ALA A 616 25.99 -3.00 57.45
C ALA A 616 27.45 -2.56 57.50
N LEU A 617 27.72 -1.38 58.06
CA LEU A 617 29.08 -0.86 58.26
C LEU A 617 29.50 -1.03 59.73
N LYS A 618 30.28 -2.07 60.03
CA LYS A 618 30.84 -2.29 61.38
C LYS A 618 31.98 -1.33 61.68
N ASN A 619 32.29 -1.11 62.96
CA ASN A 619 33.33 -0.16 63.37
C ASN A 619 34.74 -0.75 63.23
N THR A 620 35.19 -0.93 61.99
CA THR A 620 36.49 -1.53 61.63
C THR A 620 37.27 -0.61 60.67
N PRO A 621 38.60 -0.78 60.49
CA PRO A 621 39.36 0.02 59.52
C PRO A 621 38.79 -0.08 58.08
N GLU A 622 38.17 -1.20 57.72
CA GLU A 622 37.50 -1.39 56.43
C GLU A 622 36.31 -0.44 56.23
N ARG A 623 35.62 -0.04 57.30
CA ARG A 623 34.56 0.98 57.22
C ARG A 623 35.10 2.34 56.82
N GLN A 624 36.25 2.76 57.34
CA GLN A 624 36.86 4.04 56.92
C GLN A 624 37.26 3.99 55.44
N ASN A 625 37.76 2.85 54.98
CA ASN A 625 38.09 2.65 53.57
C ASN A 625 36.84 2.70 52.66
N ILE A 626 35.72 2.10 53.08
CA ILE A 626 34.45 2.22 52.36
C ILE A 626 33.99 3.68 52.35
N MET A 627 33.97 4.35 53.51
CA MET A 627 33.48 5.74 53.65
C MET A 627 34.26 6.74 52.79
N ASN A 628 35.58 6.57 52.66
CA ASN A 628 36.42 7.44 51.83
C ASN A 628 36.20 7.22 50.32
N ASN A 629 35.63 6.08 49.92
CA ASN A 629 35.48 5.67 48.52
C ASN A 629 34.01 5.45 48.10
N LEU A 630 33.03 5.96 48.85
CA LEU A 630 31.61 5.76 48.54
C LEU A 630 31.18 6.30 47.18
N SER A 631 31.81 7.39 46.72
CA SER A 631 31.54 8.00 45.42
C SER A 631 32.09 7.19 44.24
N SER A 632 33.09 6.32 44.48
CA SER A 632 33.73 5.49 43.45
C SER A 632 33.18 4.06 43.40
N VAL A 633 32.24 3.68 44.27
CA VAL A 633 31.56 2.38 44.21
C VAL A 633 30.64 2.33 42.99
N GLY A 634 30.99 1.48 42.02
CA GLY A 634 30.17 1.20 40.83
C GLY A 634 29.59 -0.21 40.80
N TYR A 635 30.08 -1.12 41.64
CA TYR A 635 29.65 -2.52 41.67
C TYR A 635 29.46 -3.04 43.10
N ILE A 636 28.57 -4.00 43.27
CA ILE A 636 28.40 -4.77 44.50
C ILE A 636 28.62 -6.25 44.21
N LEU A 637 29.49 -6.89 44.98
CA LEU A 637 29.85 -8.30 44.83
C LEU A 637 29.39 -9.08 46.06
N PHE A 638 28.46 -10.00 45.87
CA PHE A 638 28.09 -10.99 46.87
C PHE A 638 28.98 -12.22 46.71
N HIS A 639 29.66 -12.62 47.78
CA HIS A 639 30.60 -13.73 47.73
C HIS A 639 30.57 -14.55 49.03
N THR A 640 31.09 -15.78 48.97
CA THR A 640 31.34 -16.63 50.14
C THR A 640 32.81 -16.70 50.53
N ARG A 641 33.65 -15.82 49.93
CA ARG A 641 35.14 -15.87 49.99
C ARG A 641 35.67 -17.14 49.35
N LYS A 642 35.02 -17.54 48.26
CA LYS A 642 35.40 -18.61 47.34
C LYS A 642 35.08 -18.12 45.93
N ASP A 643 35.73 -18.71 44.94
CA ASP A 643 35.48 -18.35 43.54
C ASP A 643 34.17 -18.96 43.00
N GLU A 644 33.56 -19.87 43.76
CA GLU A 644 32.27 -20.49 43.47
C GLU A 644 31.11 -19.73 44.13
N GLY A 645 30.05 -19.46 43.37
CA GLY A 645 28.82 -18.82 43.86
C GLY A 645 28.97 -17.31 44.15
N GLN A 646 29.74 -16.61 43.33
CA GLN A 646 29.83 -15.15 43.36
C GLN A 646 28.76 -14.51 42.48
N HIS A 647 28.16 -13.42 42.97
CA HIS A 647 27.14 -12.66 42.23
C HIS A 647 27.55 -11.19 42.19
N LEU A 648 27.83 -10.67 40.99
CA LEU A 648 28.27 -9.28 40.79
C LEU A 648 27.13 -8.48 40.17
N LEU A 649 26.81 -7.32 40.75
CA LEU A 649 25.73 -6.43 40.28
C LEU A 649 26.24 -5.00 40.13
N LYS A 650 25.71 -4.26 39.16
CA LYS A 650 26.08 -2.86 38.93
C LYS A 650 25.23 -1.92 39.78
N VAL A 651 25.88 -0.96 40.44
CA VAL A 651 25.24 0.09 41.26
C VAL A 651 24.71 1.23 40.38
N ILE A 652 23.48 1.68 40.63
CA ILE A 652 22.76 2.71 39.85
C ILE A 652 23.14 4.12 40.32
N LYS A 653 23.09 4.36 41.64
CA LYS A 653 23.32 5.66 42.28
C LYS A 653 24.48 5.58 43.29
N PRO A 654 25.19 6.70 43.56
CA PRO A 654 26.20 6.71 44.61
C PRO A 654 25.60 6.25 45.94
N CYS A 655 26.34 5.40 46.65
CA CYS A 655 25.87 4.78 47.89
C CYS A 655 25.59 5.86 48.95
N GLN A 656 24.42 5.79 49.59
CA GLN A 656 24.03 6.73 50.65
C GLN A 656 24.27 6.10 52.03
N ILE A 657 24.85 6.85 52.95
CA ILE A 657 24.99 6.40 54.34
C ILE A 657 23.72 6.80 55.10
N MET A 658 23.06 5.83 55.73
CA MET A 658 21.88 6.07 56.57
C MET A 658 22.05 5.44 57.94
N VAL A 659 21.49 6.09 58.95
CA VAL A 659 21.39 5.53 60.30
C VAL A 659 20.19 4.58 60.35
N THR A 660 20.22 3.59 61.26
CA THR A 660 19.21 2.53 61.36
C THR A 660 17.77 3.02 61.39
N ASP A 661 17.54 4.20 61.97
CA ASP A 661 16.23 4.84 62.17
C ASP A 661 15.71 5.57 60.92
N GLU A 662 16.60 5.85 59.94
CA GLU A 662 16.28 6.54 58.68
C GLU A 662 16.01 5.56 57.52
N ILE A 663 16.24 4.26 57.74
CA ILE A 663 16.06 3.23 56.71
C ILE A 663 14.64 2.68 56.79
N ASP A 664 13.90 2.83 55.69
CA ASP A 664 12.55 2.27 55.53
C ASP A 664 12.49 0.78 55.88
N SER A 665 11.39 0.37 56.54
CA SER A 665 11.18 -1.02 56.98
C SER A 665 11.17 -2.05 55.85
N ASN A 666 10.97 -1.58 54.60
CA ASN A 666 10.88 -2.41 53.41
C ASN A 666 12.24 -2.70 52.75
N ILE A 667 13.33 -2.09 53.23
CA ILE A 667 14.68 -2.30 52.71
C ILE A 667 15.37 -3.42 53.50
N TYR A 668 15.86 -4.44 52.78
CA TYR A 668 16.55 -5.57 53.40
C TYR A 668 17.91 -5.16 54.00
N LYS A 669 18.09 -5.42 55.29
CA LYS A 669 19.33 -5.20 56.04
C LYS A 669 20.11 -6.51 56.14
N ASN A 670 21.33 -6.56 55.58
CA ASN A 670 22.12 -7.82 55.56
C ASN A 670 22.54 -8.27 56.97
N VAL A 671 22.87 -7.33 57.86
CA VAL A 671 23.18 -7.59 59.28
C VAL A 671 22.41 -6.60 60.13
N LYS A 672 21.77 -7.02 61.23
CA LYS A 672 20.91 -6.16 62.07
C LYS A 672 21.60 -5.58 63.32
N THR A 673 22.89 -5.85 63.52
CA THR A 673 23.62 -5.55 64.76
C THR A 673 24.36 -4.21 64.76
N THR A 674 24.26 -3.42 63.68
CA THR A 674 25.00 -2.17 63.49
C THR A 674 24.06 -0.97 63.42
N SER A 675 24.52 0.20 63.88
CA SER A 675 23.74 1.44 63.83
C SER A 675 23.82 2.16 62.47
N LEU A 676 24.79 1.83 61.61
CA LEU A 676 25.06 2.53 60.35
C LEU A 676 25.06 1.57 59.15
N TYR A 677 24.45 2.00 58.04
CA TYR A 677 24.36 1.23 56.80
C TYR A 677 24.73 2.06 55.57
N ALA A 678 25.30 1.40 54.55
CA ALA A 678 25.36 1.90 53.19
C ALA A 678 24.17 1.34 52.40
N VAL A 679 23.28 2.21 51.94
CA VAL A 679 22.17 1.85 51.06
C VAL A 679 22.67 1.87 49.62
N VAL A 680 22.54 0.73 48.95
CA VAL A 680 23.03 0.50 47.59
C VAL A 680 21.85 0.15 46.70
N GLU A 681 21.60 0.97 45.68
CA GLU A 681 20.65 0.67 44.60
C GLU A 681 21.40 0.05 43.43
N PHE A 682 20.97 -1.10 42.92
CA PHE A 682 21.66 -1.84 41.85
C PHE A 682 20.69 -2.35 40.78
N TYR A 683 21.20 -2.59 39.56
CA TYR A 683 20.42 -3.20 38.48
C TYR A 683 20.21 -4.70 38.76
N ASN A 684 19.03 -5.21 38.43
CA ASN A 684 18.67 -6.63 38.60
C ASN A 684 19.27 -7.55 37.53
N ILE A 685 20.25 -7.07 36.75
CA ILE A 685 20.96 -7.83 35.73
C ILE A 685 22.30 -8.24 36.32
N GLU A 686 22.51 -9.55 36.43
CA GLU A 686 23.74 -10.12 36.98
C GLU A 686 24.91 -10.02 35.98
N LEU A 687 26.06 -9.59 36.50
CA LEU A 687 27.31 -9.51 35.75
C LEU A 687 28.04 -10.84 35.84
N ASN A 688 28.70 -11.24 34.75
CA ASN A 688 29.50 -12.44 34.73
C ASN A 688 30.73 -12.27 35.65
N ALA A 689 30.75 -13.00 36.76
CA ALA A 689 31.80 -12.96 37.77
C ALA A 689 32.88 -14.05 37.60
N SER A 690 32.92 -14.76 36.47
CA SER A 690 33.85 -15.91 36.27
C SER A 690 35.34 -15.54 36.30
N SER A 691 35.69 -14.29 35.97
CA SER A 691 37.05 -13.74 36.04
C SER A 691 37.35 -13.05 37.37
N VAL A 692 36.39 -13.00 38.31
CA VAL A 692 36.49 -12.24 39.55
C VAL A 692 36.87 -13.17 40.71
N HIS A 693 38.04 -12.95 41.30
CA HIS A 693 38.58 -13.79 42.36
C HIS A 693 38.45 -13.11 43.72
N SER A 694 37.33 -13.33 44.42
CA SER A 694 37.09 -12.78 45.77
C SER A 694 38.11 -13.26 46.83
N ASN A 695 38.88 -14.30 46.51
CA ASN A 695 39.98 -14.83 47.32
C ASN A 695 41.24 -13.95 47.34
N LYS A 696 41.41 -13.04 46.36
CA LYS A 696 42.60 -12.18 46.27
C LYS A 696 42.65 -11.10 47.36
N VAL A 697 41.51 -10.78 47.99
CA VAL A 697 41.43 -9.73 49.00
C VAL A 697 41.74 -10.31 50.39
N PRO A 698 42.79 -9.81 51.09
CA PRO A 698 43.15 -10.30 52.42
C PRO A 698 42.08 -9.96 53.46
N TYR A 699 41.87 -10.87 54.42
CA TYR A 699 40.95 -10.65 55.54
C TYR A 699 41.52 -11.24 56.83
N ASP A 700 41.22 -10.61 57.97
CA ASP A 700 41.55 -11.13 59.29
C ASP A 700 40.41 -12.02 59.82
N LYS A 701 40.75 -12.98 60.69
CA LYS A 701 39.74 -13.90 61.29
C LYS A 701 38.62 -13.15 62.04
N GLY A 702 38.87 -11.93 62.50
CA GLY A 702 37.89 -11.05 63.15
C GLY A 702 37.00 -10.23 62.21
N THR A 703 37.45 -9.95 60.97
CA THR A 703 36.75 -9.09 59.99
C THR A 703 36.20 -9.88 58.79
N ARG A 704 36.22 -11.22 58.87
CA ARG A 704 35.78 -12.15 57.81
C ARG A 704 34.37 -11.87 57.27
N TYR A 705 33.45 -11.47 58.14
CA TYR A 705 32.04 -11.22 57.82
C TYR A 705 31.73 -9.74 57.51
N ASP A 706 32.77 -8.91 57.44
CA ASP A 706 32.61 -7.46 57.30
C ASP A 706 32.67 -7.08 55.83
N SER A 707 31.89 -6.07 55.46
CA SER A 707 31.90 -5.53 54.11
C SER A 707 33.25 -4.89 53.82
N GLN A 708 33.78 -5.08 52.61
CA GLN A 708 35.06 -4.53 52.19
C GLN A 708 34.92 -3.73 50.89
N TYR A 709 35.86 -2.80 50.68
CA TYR A 709 36.01 -2.08 49.43
C TYR A 709 37.28 -2.54 48.72
N CYS A 710 37.19 -2.82 47.43
CA CYS A 710 38.34 -3.08 46.56
C CYS A 710 38.10 -2.47 45.18
N ILE A 711 39.14 -2.40 44.36
CA ILE A 711 39.04 -1.98 42.97
C ILE A 711 38.80 -3.22 42.11
N LEU A 712 37.90 -3.14 41.12
CA LEU A 712 37.55 -4.27 40.24
C LEU A 712 38.78 -4.92 39.60
N ASN A 713 39.79 -4.11 39.22
CA ASN A 713 41.06 -4.58 38.66
C ASN A 713 41.89 -5.42 39.63
N ASP A 714 41.71 -5.27 40.95
CA ASP A 714 42.43 -6.08 41.95
C ASP A 714 41.77 -7.46 42.14
N LEU A 715 40.53 -7.61 41.66
CA LEU A 715 39.77 -8.87 41.71
C LEU A 715 39.88 -9.69 40.43
N ILE A 716 40.03 -9.02 39.27
CA ILE A 716 40.35 -9.66 37.98
C ILE A 716 41.77 -10.19 38.00
#